data_AF-A0A913Z4K0-F1
#
_entry.id   AF-A0A913Z4K0-F1
#
_cell.length_a   1.000
_cell.length_b   1.000
_cell.length_c   1.000
_cell.angle_alpha   90.00
_cell.angle_beta   90.00
_cell.angle_gamma   90.00
#
_symmetry.space_group_name_H-M   'P 1'
#
loop_
_entity.id
_entity.type
_entity.pdbx_description
1 polymer ?
#
loop_
_entity_poly.entity_id
_entity_poly.type
_entity_poly.pdbx_seq_one_letter_code
_entity_poly.pdbx_strand_id
1 'polypeptide(L)'
;MAKAGYSLGLWGLMVAGAVLLLLSIVGLVVVVKSKEYYCSIEGYGVVFDAGSSHTSMAVYQWLDETTNGTGVVSQLAYVSECTEEGVATFANDPNGLVPGLKSCLDIAELVLPEFSHYDTPVYLGATAGMRLLTKTNPEESEAVMQTVRQTLAETPFAFTDQTRQAAILTGETEGTSGWISANYLAGNLGVEPATGDLVDDLTGSKPIPTRPTFAALDLGGASTQITFIPEDPRKIPVEHRVNLRLYGTDYAVYTHSFTCYGLGEARRRLEASLVKDSGFADVIQNPCAPMGYNYTSTGAYLWKAPCSSRPTVSGVTETLIDKMEYQLNGTGDPDACYRVIKALFDFDAHCPAPPCAFGGIHSPAPFGAFKAFSGYAYTWNGIGSTPTPTIEEYIEKAEDFCRKSYSELELLQKNAKYNVRYCFQSMYVRALLFDAFKFNQENWNVEFTLEVNGASLGWALGYMVDATNRIPEEASCVGLAPATLTGLILIFTTICLLGILILGLSLMKCTKESRSPTEQSYEPAPQNVDVAFPCKMKTPKASLGGWALLILGVVILVLGIIGVVGVVMSKEYYCSPVEYGIVFDGGSSHTSMAVYQWLADTTKGTGVVSQLAFASGCGEAGLSSFADDPEGVAHGLEDCLALAELVLPEFTHGDTPVFLGATAGMRLLNATDPDKSDAVFEVVRKTFADTPFYFTYETRQASILRGDKEGTSSWISANYLGENLGVEPDTGDIIDVLTPSKPIPTRPTFGALDLGGASTQITFIPEDPSQIPPEYRANLRLYGKDYELYTHSFLCYGADEAQRRLEANLVKDSGFAEVTLNPCAATGFSHTVTGEYLWKAPCSTGPQAIKGWGSEVTPAPGVTDDVMLDITYRLNGTGDPDECYKAVKALFDFNATCPVPPCSFNGAYTPLPHGSFKGISNYAYTMAGIGLTTTPTIDEFNSATDDYCRKTYEELKVLPDKMKYKLAFCFRSMFIRSLLFDAYKFNEANWDIEFASEVNGMDFGWALGFAINATGWIPEEVSCVGLAPATFTGLIVIFAVIMLVGFAAFALGVRHRFGGKRSARCPVDKSYQPAPQGDI
;
A
#
# COMPACT_ATOMS: atom_id res chain seq x y z
N MET A 1 -38.18 -39.83 66.67
CA MET A 1 -38.27 -38.69 65.73
C MET A 1 -36.96 -37.89 65.64
N ALA A 2 -36.27 -37.54 66.75
CA ALA A 2 -35.04 -36.72 66.72
C ALA A 2 -33.92 -37.15 65.72
N LYS A 3 -33.65 -38.45 65.53
CA LYS A 3 -32.66 -38.93 64.54
C LYS A 3 -33.03 -38.68 63.07
N ALA A 4 -34.31 -38.48 62.75
CA ALA A 4 -34.74 -38.20 61.37
C ALA A 4 -34.46 -36.74 60.97
N GLY A 5 -34.64 -35.78 61.90
CA GLY A 5 -34.34 -34.37 61.65
C GLY A 5 -32.86 -34.09 61.40
N TYR A 6 -31.96 -34.77 62.13
CA TYR A 6 -30.51 -34.63 61.93
C TYR A 6 -30.04 -35.16 60.56
N SER A 7 -30.63 -36.26 60.07
CA SER A 7 -30.33 -36.79 58.75
C SER A 7 -30.72 -35.80 57.63
N LEU A 8 -31.89 -35.16 57.73
CA LEU A 8 -32.31 -34.15 56.75
C LEU A 8 -31.36 -32.95 56.72
N GLY A 9 -30.89 -32.47 57.88
CA GLY A 9 -29.94 -31.37 57.97
C GLY A 9 -28.59 -31.66 57.30
N LEU A 10 -28.08 -32.88 57.42
CA LEU A 10 -26.81 -33.26 56.80
C LEU A 10 -26.91 -33.40 55.26
N TRP A 11 -28.03 -33.93 54.77
CA TRP A 11 -28.32 -33.92 53.32
C TRP A 11 -28.52 -32.50 52.79
N GLY A 12 -29.21 -31.63 53.53
CA GLY A 12 -29.35 -30.21 53.18
C GLY A 12 -27.99 -29.50 53.05
N LEU A 13 -27.03 -29.78 53.94
CA LEU A 13 -25.66 -29.25 53.85
C LEU A 13 -24.89 -29.77 52.63
N MET A 14 -25.05 -31.04 52.25
CA MET A 14 -24.44 -31.58 51.04
C MET A 14 -25.05 -30.99 49.76
N VAL A 15 -26.37 -30.81 49.71
CA VAL A 15 -27.04 -30.13 48.58
C VAL A 15 -26.61 -28.66 48.50
N ALA A 16 -26.56 -27.95 49.63
CA ALA A 16 -26.08 -26.56 49.67
C ALA A 16 -24.62 -26.45 49.18
N GLY A 17 -23.72 -27.33 49.63
CA GLY A 17 -22.33 -27.35 49.16
C GLY A 17 -22.19 -27.62 47.65
N ALA A 18 -23.01 -28.54 47.10
CA ALA A 18 -23.02 -28.83 45.67
C ALA A 18 -23.61 -27.69 44.83
N VAL A 19 -24.67 -27.03 45.30
CA VAL A 19 -25.28 -25.86 44.64
C VAL A 19 -24.32 -24.67 44.64
N LEU A 20 -23.63 -24.41 45.76
CA LEU A 20 -22.60 -23.36 45.83
C LEU A 20 -21.44 -23.64 44.87
N LEU A 21 -20.99 -24.90 44.76
CA LEU A 21 -19.96 -25.28 43.80
C LEU A 21 -20.42 -25.02 42.35
N LEU A 22 -21.63 -25.46 41.99
CA LEU A 22 -22.15 -25.32 40.63
C LEU A 22 -22.40 -23.86 40.25
N LEU A 23 -22.96 -23.05 41.15
CA LEU A 23 -23.11 -21.60 40.97
C LEU A 23 -21.75 -20.89 40.89
N SER A 24 -20.72 -21.34 41.62
CA SER A 24 -19.38 -20.75 41.52
C SER A 24 -18.69 -21.07 40.20
N ILE A 25 -18.90 -22.26 39.63
CA ILE A 25 -18.38 -22.65 38.32
C ILE A 25 -19.08 -21.86 37.21
N VAL A 26 -20.42 -21.76 37.24
CA VAL A 26 -21.17 -20.94 36.29
C VAL A 26 -20.78 -19.47 36.42
N GLY A 27 -20.63 -18.95 37.64
CA GLY A 27 -20.14 -17.59 37.89
C GLY A 27 -18.74 -17.35 37.34
N LEU A 28 -17.79 -18.28 37.55
CA LEU A 28 -16.46 -18.21 36.95
C LEU A 28 -16.49 -18.26 35.42
N VAL A 29 -17.30 -19.13 34.82
CA VAL A 29 -17.45 -19.21 33.36
C VAL A 29 -18.04 -17.92 32.79
N VAL A 30 -19.06 -17.34 33.42
CA VAL A 30 -19.64 -16.06 33.01
C VAL A 30 -18.66 -14.91 33.20
N VAL A 31 -17.91 -14.88 34.31
CA VAL A 31 -16.89 -13.84 34.56
C VAL A 31 -15.71 -13.94 33.58
N VAL A 32 -15.30 -15.15 33.23
CA VAL A 32 -14.27 -15.39 32.20
C VAL A 32 -14.80 -15.07 30.80
N LYS A 33 -16.07 -15.38 30.48
CA LYS A 33 -16.69 -14.97 29.21
C LYS A 33 -17.03 -13.48 29.14
N SER A 34 -17.18 -12.78 30.26
CA SER A 34 -17.23 -11.30 30.26
C SER A 34 -15.87 -10.64 30.05
N LYS A 35 -14.78 -11.42 29.99
CA LYS A 35 -13.46 -10.94 29.52
C LYS A 35 -13.41 -10.78 27.99
N GLU A 36 -14.36 -11.39 27.27
CA GLU A 36 -14.41 -11.39 25.80
C GLU A 36 -15.02 -10.10 25.21
N TYR A 37 -15.60 -9.23 26.04
CA TYR A 37 -15.80 -7.84 25.69
C TYR A 37 -14.48 -7.09 25.86
N TYR A 38 -13.59 -7.25 24.87
CA TYR A 38 -12.56 -6.24 24.64
C TYR A 38 -13.26 -4.93 24.28
N CYS A 39 -12.70 -3.83 24.79
CA CYS A 39 -13.07 -2.51 24.34
C CYS A 39 -12.71 -2.38 22.84
N SER A 40 -13.51 -1.63 22.09
CA SER A 40 -13.00 -1.00 20.86
C SER A 40 -12.11 0.13 21.36
N ILE A 41 -10.79 -0.02 21.27
CA ILE A 41 -9.80 0.92 21.87
C ILE A 41 -9.07 1.73 20.80
N GLU A 42 -9.41 1.57 19.53
CA GLU A 42 -8.69 2.16 18.42
C GLU A 42 -9.43 3.38 17.88
N GLY A 43 -8.75 4.53 17.94
CA GLY A 43 -9.14 5.74 17.21
C GLY A 43 -8.28 5.88 15.96
N TYR A 44 -8.89 6.28 14.85
CA TYR A 44 -8.20 6.47 13.58
C TYR A 44 -8.34 7.92 13.09
N GLY A 45 -7.45 8.37 12.21
CA GLY A 45 -7.52 9.71 11.65
C GLY A 45 -6.84 9.79 10.29
N VAL A 46 -7.46 10.52 9.35
CA VAL A 46 -6.95 10.71 7.99
C VAL A 46 -6.47 12.15 7.84
N VAL A 47 -5.25 12.37 7.36
CA VAL A 47 -4.68 13.72 7.18
C VAL A 47 -4.12 13.88 5.77
N PHE A 48 -4.69 14.83 5.03
CA PHE A 48 -4.15 15.32 3.76
C PHE A 48 -3.17 16.47 4.00
N ASP A 49 -1.95 16.32 3.50
CA ASP A 49 -1.00 17.42 3.33
C ASP A 49 -1.20 18.04 1.94
N ALA A 50 -1.94 19.15 1.89
CA ALA A 50 -2.14 19.94 0.68
C ALA A 50 -0.97 20.92 0.51
N GLY A 51 0.15 20.36 0.09
CA GLY A 51 1.39 21.04 -0.24
C GLY A 51 1.25 22.09 -1.34
N SER A 52 2.28 22.94 -1.49
CA SER A 52 2.35 23.91 -2.60
C SER A 52 2.71 23.30 -3.96
N SER A 53 2.96 21.99 -4.02
CA SER A 53 3.55 21.33 -5.20
C SER A 53 3.04 19.91 -5.46
N HIS A 54 2.36 19.28 -4.50
CA HIS A 54 1.58 18.05 -4.61
C HIS A 54 0.58 18.03 -3.44
N THR A 55 -0.32 17.06 -3.42
CA THR A 55 -1.08 16.69 -2.21
C THR A 55 -0.76 15.25 -1.84
N SER A 56 -0.45 14.97 -0.58
CA SER A 56 -0.30 13.59 -0.05
C SER A 56 -1.34 13.29 1.02
N MET A 57 -1.59 12.01 1.34
CA MET A 57 -2.48 11.59 2.42
C MET A 57 -1.78 10.59 3.35
N ALA A 58 -2.03 10.69 4.65
CA ALA A 58 -1.66 9.68 5.62
C ALA A 58 -2.88 9.22 6.42
N VAL A 59 -2.95 7.93 6.73
CA VAL A 59 -3.91 7.33 7.66
C VAL A 59 -3.16 6.96 8.94
N TYR A 60 -3.75 7.26 10.10
CA TYR A 60 -3.15 7.04 11.41
C TYR A 60 -4.08 6.27 12.34
N GLN A 61 -3.49 5.57 13.31
CA GLN A 61 -4.19 4.90 14.42
C GLN A 61 -3.57 5.27 15.77
N TRP A 62 -4.37 5.24 16.83
CA TRP A 62 -3.92 5.37 18.24
C TRP A 62 -4.88 4.64 19.18
N LEU A 63 -4.43 4.41 20.42
CA LEU A 63 -5.30 3.88 21.48
C LEU A 63 -6.05 5.00 22.22
N ASP A 64 -7.33 4.78 22.54
CA ASP A 64 -8.18 5.66 23.38
C ASP A 64 -7.51 6.02 24.73
N GLU A 65 -6.67 5.14 25.28
CA GLU A 65 -5.86 5.45 26.46
C GLU A 65 -4.70 6.37 26.10
N THR A 66 -4.92 7.68 26.25
CA THR A 66 -3.86 8.68 26.06
C THR A 66 -2.76 8.58 27.14
N THR A 67 -1.50 8.75 26.74
CA THR A 67 -0.37 8.85 27.67
C THR A 67 -0.23 10.28 28.17
N ASN A 68 -0.60 10.53 29.43
CA ASN A 68 -0.58 11.87 30.06
C ASN A 68 -1.37 12.94 29.27
N GLY A 69 -2.48 12.56 28.65
CA GLY A 69 -3.35 13.44 27.86
C GLY A 69 -3.05 13.51 26.36
N THR A 70 -2.00 12.85 25.86
CA THR A 70 -1.65 12.80 24.42
C THR A 70 -1.63 11.35 23.92
N GLY A 71 -2.22 11.07 22.76
CA GLY A 71 -2.24 9.73 22.15
C GLY A 71 -0.87 9.31 21.61
N VAL A 72 -0.62 8.01 21.54
CA VAL A 72 0.54 7.45 20.82
C VAL A 72 0.03 6.98 19.46
N VAL A 73 0.56 7.57 18.39
CA VAL A 73 0.05 7.48 17.03
C VAL A 73 0.97 6.62 16.15
N SER A 74 0.43 5.59 15.50
CA SER A 74 1.09 4.85 14.41
C SER A 74 0.51 5.30 13.06
N GLN A 75 1.29 5.17 11.98
CA GLN A 75 0.84 5.44 10.62
C GLN A 75 0.41 4.12 9.96
N LEU A 76 -0.87 3.98 9.63
CA LEU A 76 -1.44 2.81 8.95
C LEU A 76 -1.29 2.83 7.44
N ALA A 77 -1.22 4.02 6.82
CA ALA A 77 -1.00 4.14 5.39
C ALA A 77 -0.45 5.50 5.00
N TYR A 78 0.23 5.57 3.86
CA TYR A 78 0.68 6.80 3.24
C TYR A 78 0.54 6.73 1.72
N VAL A 79 -0.04 7.77 1.12
CA VAL A 79 -0.14 7.97 -0.32
C VAL A 79 0.58 9.27 -0.66
N SER A 80 1.70 9.14 -1.36
CA SER A 80 2.63 10.24 -1.67
C SER A 80 2.05 11.30 -2.60
N GLU A 81 1.21 10.91 -3.57
CA GLU A 81 0.61 11.82 -4.55
C GLU A 81 -0.89 11.51 -4.79
N CYS A 82 -1.76 12.17 -4.02
CA CYS A 82 -3.19 12.31 -4.34
C CYS A 82 -3.41 13.28 -5.51
N THR A 83 -2.55 14.30 -5.64
CA THR A 83 -2.52 15.20 -6.80
C THR A 83 -1.07 15.55 -7.16
N GLU A 84 -0.71 15.39 -8.45
CA GLU A 84 0.62 15.73 -9.02
C GLU A 84 1.02 17.22 -8.84
N GLU A 85 0.05 18.08 -8.54
CA GLU A 85 0.19 19.52 -8.33
C GLU A 85 -0.43 19.92 -6.98
N GLY A 86 0.07 20.99 -6.36
CA GLY A 86 -0.46 21.48 -5.08
C GLY A 86 -1.82 22.17 -5.25
N VAL A 87 -2.73 22.04 -4.28
CA VAL A 87 -4.16 22.40 -4.46
C VAL A 87 -4.42 23.85 -4.94
N ALA A 88 -3.49 24.77 -4.71
CA ALA A 88 -3.58 26.16 -5.16
C ALA A 88 -3.47 26.34 -6.69
N THR A 89 -2.95 25.37 -7.45
CA THR A 89 -2.89 25.45 -8.92
C THR A 89 -4.28 25.35 -9.57
N PHE A 90 -5.19 24.65 -8.90
CA PHE A 90 -6.59 24.46 -9.28
C PHE A 90 -7.48 25.69 -9.01
N ALA A 91 -6.90 26.85 -8.65
CA ALA A 91 -7.60 28.11 -8.44
C ALA A 91 -8.61 28.48 -9.56
N ASN A 92 -8.30 28.14 -10.82
CA ASN A 92 -9.14 28.44 -11.98
C ASN A 92 -10.12 27.30 -12.35
N ASP A 93 -9.93 26.10 -11.79
CA ASP A 93 -10.81 24.93 -11.95
C ASP A 93 -10.74 24.04 -10.68
N PRO A 94 -11.44 24.43 -9.59
CA PRO A 94 -11.40 23.68 -8.34
C PRO A 94 -11.89 22.22 -8.47
N ASN A 95 -12.74 21.93 -9.45
CA ASN A 95 -13.26 20.57 -9.65
C ASN A 95 -12.20 19.59 -10.13
N GLY A 96 -11.08 20.06 -10.70
CA GLY A 96 -9.93 19.23 -11.06
C GLY A 96 -9.28 18.52 -9.86
N LEU A 97 -9.53 18.98 -8.63
CA LEU A 97 -9.07 18.33 -7.39
C LEU A 97 -9.82 17.05 -7.06
N VAL A 98 -11.10 16.96 -7.44
CA VAL A 98 -12.02 15.95 -6.90
C VAL A 98 -11.58 14.51 -7.21
N PRO A 99 -11.12 14.15 -8.43
CA PRO A 99 -10.71 12.77 -8.71
C PRO A 99 -9.51 12.31 -7.87
N GLY A 100 -8.52 13.18 -7.67
CA GLY A 100 -7.32 12.86 -6.90
C GLY A 100 -7.58 12.75 -5.40
N LEU A 101 -8.42 13.65 -4.86
CA LEU A 101 -8.85 13.53 -3.47
C LEU A 101 -9.71 12.28 -3.24
N LYS A 102 -10.64 11.94 -4.16
CA LYS A 102 -11.44 10.72 -4.04
C LYS A 102 -10.58 9.46 -4.09
N SER A 103 -9.68 9.32 -5.07
CA SER A 103 -8.77 8.17 -5.16
C SER A 103 -7.97 7.92 -3.86
N CYS A 104 -7.56 8.96 -3.14
CA CYS A 104 -6.95 8.81 -1.82
C CYS A 104 -7.95 8.47 -0.71
N LEU A 105 -9.14 9.06 -0.72
CA LEU A 105 -10.20 8.75 0.26
C LEU A 105 -10.69 7.30 0.12
N ASP A 106 -10.76 6.78 -1.11
CA ASP A 106 -11.09 5.38 -1.40
C ASP A 106 -10.04 4.43 -0.78
N ILE A 107 -8.74 4.78 -0.84
CA ILE A 107 -7.66 4.05 -0.15
C ILE A 107 -7.82 4.13 1.39
N ALA A 108 -8.19 5.28 1.94
CA ALA A 108 -8.45 5.40 3.37
C ALA A 108 -9.67 4.58 3.82
N GLU A 109 -10.71 4.48 2.98
CA GLU A 109 -11.92 3.69 3.24
C GLU A 109 -11.59 2.19 3.25
N LEU A 110 -10.71 1.76 2.33
CA LEU A 110 -10.22 0.39 2.24
C LEU A 110 -9.32 -0.04 3.42
N VAL A 111 -8.41 0.84 3.86
CA VAL A 111 -7.45 0.54 4.95
C VAL A 111 -8.14 0.50 6.31
N LEU A 112 -9.22 1.25 6.50
CA LEU A 112 -9.91 1.38 7.78
C LEU A 112 -11.09 0.41 7.92
N PRO A 113 -11.33 -0.19 9.10
CA PRO A 113 -12.50 -1.04 9.32
C PRO A 113 -13.82 -0.27 9.12
N GLU A 114 -14.78 -0.84 8.39
CA GLU A 114 -16.09 -0.22 8.06
C GLU A 114 -16.79 0.42 9.27
N PHE A 115 -16.78 -0.26 10.42
CA PHE A 115 -17.42 0.23 11.65
C PHE A 115 -16.81 1.52 12.20
N SER A 116 -15.58 1.87 11.79
CA SER A 116 -14.81 3.01 12.29
C SER A 116 -14.90 4.25 11.41
N HIS A 117 -15.34 4.12 10.15
CA HIS A 117 -15.32 5.22 9.18
C HIS A 117 -16.06 6.45 9.71
N TYR A 118 -17.29 6.26 10.21
CA TYR A 118 -18.15 7.35 10.71
C TYR A 118 -17.63 8.08 11.97
N ASP A 119 -16.70 7.47 12.71
CA ASP A 119 -16.06 8.07 13.89
C ASP A 119 -14.63 8.58 13.59
N THR A 120 -14.05 8.22 12.43
CA THR A 120 -12.70 8.61 12.00
C THR A 120 -12.68 10.06 11.48
N PRO A 121 -12.06 11.02 12.17
CA PRO A 121 -11.91 12.37 11.65
C PRO A 121 -10.96 12.44 10.44
N VAL A 122 -11.44 13.05 9.36
CA VAL A 122 -10.62 13.44 8.20
C VAL A 122 -10.20 14.91 8.29
N TYR A 123 -8.96 15.21 7.94
CA TYR A 123 -8.36 16.55 7.95
C TYR A 123 -7.68 16.83 6.59
N LEU A 124 -7.69 18.10 6.17
CA LEU A 124 -6.82 18.61 5.10
C LEU A 124 -6.21 19.93 5.55
N GLY A 125 -4.89 19.95 5.68
CA GLY A 125 -4.11 21.15 5.95
C GLY A 125 -3.47 21.66 4.67
N ALA A 126 -3.89 22.83 4.20
CA ALA A 126 -3.28 23.47 3.03
C ALA A 126 -2.19 24.46 3.46
N THR A 127 -1.02 24.38 2.82
CA THR A 127 0.20 25.06 3.27
C THR A 127 0.44 26.38 2.51
N ALA A 128 1.71 26.74 2.26
CA ALA A 128 2.12 28.02 1.69
C ALA A 128 1.48 28.36 0.34
N GLY A 129 1.20 27.38 -0.51
CA GLY A 129 0.55 27.62 -1.81
C GLY A 129 -0.82 28.28 -1.63
N MET A 130 -1.62 27.79 -0.70
CA MET A 130 -2.92 28.38 -0.37
C MET A 130 -2.79 29.69 0.42
N ARG A 131 -1.84 29.81 1.37
CA ARG A 131 -1.55 31.10 2.03
C ARG A 131 -1.24 32.22 1.02
N LEU A 132 -0.50 31.89 -0.02
CA LEU A 132 -0.18 32.81 -1.13
C LEU A 132 -1.42 33.13 -1.97
N LEU A 133 -2.22 32.11 -2.35
CA LEU A 133 -3.46 32.31 -3.10
C LEU A 133 -4.45 33.18 -2.33
N THR A 134 -4.68 32.96 -1.03
CA THR A 134 -5.55 33.80 -0.19
C THR A 134 -5.13 35.27 -0.21
N LYS A 135 -3.82 35.54 -0.27
CA LYS A 135 -3.28 36.91 -0.28
C LYS A 135 -3.48 37.61 -1.62
N THR A 136 -3.48 36.89 -2.74
CA THR A 136 -3.64 37.48 -4.09
C THR A 136 -5.06 37.43 -4.62
N ASN A 137 -5.77 36.34 -4.38
CA ASN A 137 -7.11 36.10 -4.83
C ASN A 137 -7.90 35.29 -3.77
N PRO A 138 -8.46 35.96 -2.75
CA PRO A 138 -9.19 35.29 -1.68
C PRO A 138 -10.46 34.58 -2.17
N GLU A 139 -11.05 35.01 -3.30
CA GLU A 139 -12.23 34.37 -3.88
C GLU A 139 -11.89 33.01 -4.50
N GLU A 140 -10.83 32.93 -5.32
CA GLU A 140 -10.31 31.64 -5.84
C GLU A 140 -9.81 30.73 -4.69
N SER A 141 -9.16 31.31 -3.68
CA SER A 141 -8.72 30.58 -2.49
C SER A 141 -9.87 29.92 -1.73
N GLU A 142 -10.99 30.63 -1.55
CA GLU A 142 -12.16 30.08 -0.87
C GLU A 142 -12.91 29.09 -1.77
N ALA A 143 -12.96 29.31 -3.09
CA ALA A 143 -13.54 28.35 -4.04
C ALA A 143 -12.83 26.98 -3.99
N VAL A 144 -11.49 26.96 -3.97
CA VAL A 144 -10.69 25.73 -3.76
C VAL A 144 -11.02 25.08 -2.41
N MET A 145 -10.99 25.82 -1.31
CA MET A 145 -11.30 25.26 0.02
C MET A 145 -12.76 24.80 0.14
N GLN A 146 -13.70 25.41 -0.59
CA GLN A 146 -15.10 25.00 -0.64
C GLN A 146 -15.25 23.66 -1.38
N THR A 147 -14.59 23.48 -2.54
CA THR A 147 -14.60 22.18 -3.24
C THR A 147 -13.99 21.09 -2.37
N VAL A 148 -12.85 21.35 -1.72
CA VAL A 148 -12.25 20.42 -0.74
C VAL A 148 -13.25 20.03 0.36
N ARG A 149 -13.88 21.01 1.02
CA ARG A 149 -14.87 20.73 2.08
C ARG A 149 -16.05 19.93 1.57
N GLN A 150 -16.51 20.19 0.35
CA GLN A 150 -17.58 19.41 -0.25
C GLN A 150 -17.15 17.97 -0.52
N THR A 151 -15.97 17.75 -1.11
CA THR A 151 -15.46 16.39 -1.38
C THR A 151 -15.28 15.58 -0.10
N LEU A 152 -14.71 16.17 0.96
CA LEU A 152 -14.58 15.48 2.25
C LEU A 152 -15.94 15.20 2.91
N ALA A 153 -16.91 16.11 2.77
CA ALA A 153 -18.28 15.92 3.27
C ALA A 153 -19.12 14.90 2.48
N GLU A 154 -18.64 14.42 1.33
CA GLU A 154 -19.28 13.35 0.55
C GLU A 154 -18.81 11.93 0.97
N THR A 155 -17.82 11.82 1.86
CA THR A 155 -17.26 10.53 2.34
C THR A 155 -17.93 10.02 3.62
N PRO A 156 -17.76 8.74 3.99
CA PRO A 156 -18.25 8.24 5.28
C PRO A 156 -17.50 8.80 6.51
N PHE A 157 -16.37 9.50 6.32
CA PHE A 157 -15.54 9.98 7.43
C PHE A 157 -16.16 11.11 8.27
N ALA A 158 -15.79 11.18 9.55
CA ALA A 158 -16.27 12.22 10.47
C ALA A 158 -15.75 13.61 10.10
N PHE A 159 -16.54 14.37 9.33
CA PHE A 159 -16.21 15.73 8.90
C PHE A 159 -17.17 16.78 9.51
N THR A 160 -17.15 16.88 10.84
CA THR A 160 -18.14 17.64 11.64
C THR A 160 -17.82 19.13 11.81
N ASP A 161 -16.54 19.52 11.92
CA ASP A 161 -16.10 20.92 11.87
C ASP A 161 -15.28 21.16 10.61
N GLN A 162 -15.99 21.32 9.50
CA GLN A 162 -15.41 21.53 8.16
C GLN A 162 -14.40 22.69 8.10
N THR A 163 -14.52 23.69 8.98
CA THR A 163 -13.65 24.88 8.99
C THR A 163 -12.33 24.66 9.73
N ARG A 164 -12.31 23.79 10.75
CA ARG A 164 -11.08 23.35 11.42
C ARG A 164 -10.47 22.11 10.79
N GLN A 165 -11.28 21.27 10.15
CA GLN A 165 -10.83 20.04 9.51
C GLN A 165 -10.24 20.28 8.12
N ALA A 166 -10.85 21.13 7.28
CA ALA A 166 -10.24 21.60 6.03
C ALA A 166 -9.89 23.08 6.11
N ALA A 167 -8.60 23.35 6.38
CA ALA A 167 -8.09 24.66 6.74
C ALA A 167 -6.78 25.00 6.02
N ILE A 168 -6.53 26.30 5.83
CA ILE A 168 -5.22 26.81 5.41
C ILE A 168 -4.39 27.01 6.68
N LEU A 169 -3.33 26.23 6.83
CA LEU A 169 -2.46 26.25 8.01
C LEU A 169 -1.66 27.56 8.08
N THR A 170 -1.43 28.06 9.28
CA THR A 170 -0.41 29.08 9.51
C THR A 170 0.98 28.46 9.35
N GLY A 171 1.97 29.27 9.00
CA GLY A 171 3.34 28.79 8.85
C GLY A 171 3.96 28.34 10.18
N GLU A 172 3.50 28.92 11.28
CA GLU A 172 3.84 28.55 12.65
C GLU A 172 3.30 27.16 13.01
N THR A 173 2.07 26.82 12.60
CA THR A 173 1.50 25.48 12.80
C THR A 173 2.26 24.44 11.97
N GLU A 174 2.53 24.71 10.69
CA GLU A 174 3.29 23.84 9.79
C GLU A 174 4.69 23.52 10.36
N GLY A 175 5.45 24.55 10.76
CA GLY A 175 6.77 24.37 11.38
C GLY A 175 6.72 23.68 12.76
N THR A 176 5.70 23.99 13.57
CA THR A 176 5.56 23.37 14.90
C THR A 176 5.18 21.90 14.79
N SER A 177 4.25 21.54 13.91
CA SER A 177 3.87 20.15 13.67
C SER A 177 5.03 19.34 13.09
N GLY A 178 5.83 19.90 12.17
CA GLY A 178 7.09 19.26 11.73
C GLY A 178 8.09 19.01 12.86
N TRP A 179 8.19 19.93 13.83
CA TRP A 179 8.99 19.74 15.05
C TRP A 179 8.43 18.65 15.97
N ILE A 180 7.10 18.53 16.09
CA ILE A 180 6.46 17.43 16.82
C ILE A 180 6.79 16.10 16.14
N SER A 181 6.61 15.96 14.82
CA SER A 181 6.95 14.74 14.06
C SER A 181 8.40 14.30 14.30
N ALA A 182 9.36 15.21 14.12
CA ALA A 182 10.80 14.92 14.26
C ALA A 182 11.17 14.41 15.67
N ASN A 183 10.47 14.87 16.71
CA ASN A 183 10.72 14.50 18.09
C ASN A 183 9.90 13.30 18.57
N TYR A 184 8.70 13.13 18.03
CA TYR A 184 7.85 11.98 18.27
C TYR A 184 8.52 10.71 17.70
N LEU A 185 8.87 10.73 16.40
CA LEU A 185 9.54 9.62 15.72
C LEU A 185 10.91 9.28 16.33
N ALA A 186 11.59 10.25 16.93
CA ALA A 186 12.86 10.04 17.64
C ALA A 186 12.72 9.51 19.08
N GLY A 187 11.50 9.41 19.60
CA GLY A 187 11.22 9.10 21.01
C GLY A 187 11.68 10.19 22.01
N ASN A 188 11.89 11.42 21.55
CA ASN A 188 12.39 12.51 22.40
C ASN A 188 11.30 13.09 23.32
N LEU A 189 10.03 13.00 22.92
CA LEU A 189 8.89 13.60 23.65
C LEU A 189 8.46 12.83 24.91
N GLY A 190 9.11 11.72 25.25
CA GLY A 190 8.83 10.93 26.46
C GLY A 190 7.95 9.69 26.23
N VAL A 191 7.66 9.36 24.97
CA VAL A 191 7.07 8.10 24.54
C VAL A 191 7.94 7.48 23.45
N GLU A 192 7.95 6.16 23.37
CA GLU A 192 8.49 5.43 22.22
C GLU A 192 7.38 5.40 21.15
N PRO A 193 7.63 5.86 19.91
CA PRO A 193 6.62 5.79 18.85
C PRO A 193 6.36 4.34 18.48
N ALA A 194 5.10 4.00 18.16
CA ALA A 194 4.79 2.71 17.58
C ALA A 194 5.37 2.64 16.16
N THR A 195 6.14 1.59 15.87
CA THR A 195 6.81 1.36 14.57
C THR A 195 6.28 0.09 13.90
N GLY A 196 4.96 -0.10 13.95
CA GLY A 196 4.28 -1.29 13.42
C GLY A 196 2.76 -1.14 13.43
N ASP A 197 2.10 -2.04 12.70
CA ASP A 197 0.64 -2.06 12.50
C ASP A 197 -0.10 -2.83 13.60
N LEU A 198 0.62 -3.57 14.45
CA LEU A 198 0.04 -4.36 15.53
C LEU A 198 -0.45 -3.51 16.70
N VAL A 199 -1.71 -3.75 17.08
CA VAL A 199 -2.33 -3.20 18.30
C VAL A 199 -1.51 -3.53 19.56
N ASP A 200 -0.85 -4.70 19.60
CA ASP A 200 0.03 -5.11 20.69
C ASP A 200 1.22 -4.12 20.89
N ASP A 201 1.76 -3.52 19.82
CA ASP A 201 2.86 -2.53 19.92
C ASP A 201 2.37 -1.20 20.52
N LEU A 202 1.16 -0.76 20.16
CA LEU A 202 0.54 0.43 20.78
C LEU A 202 0.35 0.22 22.29
N THR A 203 -0.03 -0.98 22.75
CA THR A 203 -0.12 -1.30 24.18
C THR A 203 1.26 -1.41 24.88
N GLY A 204 2.33 -1.50 24.10
CA GLY A 204 3.72 -1.57 24.56
C GLY A 204 4.36 -0.22 24.88
N SER A 205 3.74 0.89 24.45
CA SER A 205 4.21 2.29 24.52
C SER A 205 4.55 2.75 25.95
N LYS A 206 5.77 2.49 26.42
CA LYS A 206 6.19 2.88 27.77
C LYS A 206 6.54 4.37 27.81
N PRO A 207 6.14 5.09 28.87
CA PRO A 207 6.72 6.39 29.19
C PRO A 207 8.24 6.22 29.37
N ILE A 208 9.00 6.84 28.47
CA ILE A 208 10.47 6.87 28.52
C ILE A 208 10.94 8.24 29.03
N PRO A 209 12.14 8.34 29.63
CA PRO A 209 12.69 9.63 30.01
C PRO A 209 12.81 10.55 28.78
N THR A 210 12.27 11.77 28.88
CA THR A 210 12.40 12.79 27.83
C THR A 210 13.87 13.05 27.52
N ARG A 211 14.17 13.23 26.23
CA ARG A 211 15.53 13.45 25.70
C ARG A 211 15.66 14.89 25.18
N PRO A 212 16.89 15.40 24.98
CA PRO A 212 17.10 16.65 24.26
C PRO A 212 16.40 16.58 22.90
N THR A 213 15.50 17.51 22.63
CA THR A 213 14.70 17.53 21.41
C THR A 213 15.53 17.93 20.19
N PHE A 214 15.29 17.28 19.06
CA PHE A 214 15.71 17.78 17.76
C PHE A 214 14.99 19.08 17.41
N ALA A 215 15.64 19.86 16.58
CA ALA A 215 15.08 20.98 15.85
C ALA A 215 14.63 20.54 14.46
N ALA A 216 13.73 21.29 13.84
CA ALA A 216 13.16 21.02 12.53
C ALA A 216 13.50 22.16 11.54
N LEU A 217 13.93 21.77 10.35
CA LEU A 217 14.08 22.62 9.18
C LEU A 217 13.26 22.02 8.04
N ASP A 218 12.19 22.72 7.66
CA ASP A 218 11.31 22.34 6.54
C ASP A 218 11.54 23.29 5.36
N LEU A 219 11.53 22.76 4.14
CA LEU A 219 11.69 23.52 2.90
C LEU A 219 10.70 23.01 1.86
N GLY A 220 9.49 23.55 1.91
CA GLY A 220 8.46 23.31 0.92
C GLY A 220 8.69 24.07 -0.39
N GLY A 221 7.73 24.01 -1.30
CA GLY A 221 7.78 24.72 -2.58
C GLY A 221 7.60 26.24 -2.47
N ALA A 222 6.84 26.73 -1.47
CA ALA A 222 6.52 28.15 -1.31
C ALA A 222 6.90 28.81 0.04
N SER A 223 7.28 28.05 1.07
CA SER A 223 7.91 28.57 2.29
C SER A 223 9.03 27.65 2.80
N THR A 224 9.80 28.16 3.75
CA THR A 224 10.71 27.37 4.60
C THR A 224 10.51 27.74 6.06
N GLN A 225 10.63 26.76 6.94
CA GLN A 225 10.35 26.87 8.37
C GLN A 225 11.59 26.48 9.17
N ILE A 226 11.78 27.17 10.28
CA ILE A 226 12.79 26.84 11.28
C ILE A 226 12.13 26.80 12.66
N THR A 227 12.25 25.66 13.33
CA THR A 227 11.54 25.41 14.59
C THR A 227 12.44 24.69 15.59
N PHE A 228 12.71 25.29 16.74
CA PHE A 228 13.62 24.75 17.75
C PHE A 228 13.41 25.34 19.15
N ILE A 229 14.00 24.69 20.15
CA ILE A 229 14.08 25.22 21.52
C ILE A 229 15.49 25.84 21.69
N PRO A 230 15.62 27.17 21.82
CA PRO A 230 16.92 27.81 22.03
C PRO A 230 17.44 27.58 23.46
N GLU A 231 18.74 27.81 23.68
CA GLU A 231 19.42 27.61 24.97
C GLU A 231 18.70 28.26 26.19
N ASP A 232 18.06 29.41 25.99
CA ASP A 232 17.19 30.03 27.00
C ASP A 232 15.78 30.30 26.43
N PRO A 233 14.83 29.35 26.56
CA PRO A 233 13.48 29.46 26.00
C PRO A 233 12.67 30.64 26.55
N ARG A 234 13.08 31.22 27.68
CA ARG A 234 12.40 32.40 28.27
C ARG A 234 12.60 33.65 27.43
N LYS A 235 13.65 33.69 26.58
CA LYS A 235 14.00 34.83 25.71
C LYS A 235 13.28 34.83 24.36
N ILE A 236 12.55 33.76 24.01
CA ILE A 236 11.77 33.70 22.76
C ILE A 236 10.69 34.81 22.78
N PRO A 237 10.64 35.74 21.81
CA PRO A 237 9.57 36.74 21.73
C PRO A 237 8.18 36.08 21.62
N VAL A 238 7.14 36.73 22.12
CA VAL A 238 5.79 36.13 22.22
C VAL A 238 5.22 35.82 20.84
N GLU A 239 5.52 36.66 19.85
CA GLU A 239 5.17 36.54 18.44
C GLU A 239 5.82 35.35 17.72
N HIS A 240 6.83 34.71 18.31
CA HIS A 240 7.52 33.55 17.75
C HIS A 240 7.50 32.34 18.70
N ARG A 241 6.76 32.43 19.81
CA ARG A 241 6.72 31.39 20.85
C ARG A 241 5.44 30.58 20.76
N VAL A 242 5.55 29.30 20.44
CA VAL A 242 4.47 28.33 20.62
C VAL A 242 4.70 27.59 21.93
N ASN A 243 3.68 27.56 22.79
CA ASN A 243 3.70 26.76 24.02
C ASN A 243 2.87 25.50 23.78
N LEU A 244 3.52 24.35 23.84
CA LEU A 244 2.90 23.03 23.69
C LEU A 244 2.87 22.32 25.04
N ARG A 245 1.96 21.37 25.20
CA ARG A 245 2.00 20.39 26.29
C ARG A 245 1.76 19.01 25.71
N LEU A 246 2.80 18.18 25.63
CA LEU A 246 2.75 16.86 25.01
C LEU A 246 3.26 15.81 26.00
N TYR A 247 2.53 14.72 26.15
CA TYR A 247 2.82 13.62 27.09
C TYR A 247 3.09 14.11 28.52
N GLY A 248 2.37 15.17 28.94
CA GLY A 248 2.50 15.80 30.26
C GLY A 248 3.65 16.81 30.41
N THR A 249 4.48 17.02 29.38
CA THR A 249 5.62 17.96 29.41
C THR A 249 5.28 19.26 28.69
N ASP A 250 5.52 20.40 29.34
CA ASP A 250 5.33 21.73 28.74
C ASP A 250 6.59 22.16 27.95
N TYR A 251 6.44 22.49 26.66
CA TYR A 251 7.52 22.94 25.77
C TYR A 251 7.28 24.38 25.30
N ALA A 252 8.32 25.22 25.33
CA ALA A 252 8.29 26.57 24.76
C ALA A 252 9.21 26.62 23.53
N VAL A 253 8.61 26.54 22.35
CA VAL A 253 9.29 26.35 21.06
C VAL A 253 9.34 27.68 20.30
N TYR A 254 10.50 28.03 19.75
CA TYR A 254 10.62 29.10 18.75
C TYR A 254 10.24 28.53 17.39
N THR A 255 9.37 29.20 16.64
CA THR A 255 9.05 28.85 15.26
C THR A 255 8.95 30.10 14.39
N HIS A 256 9.40 30.01 13.14
CA HIS A 256 9.12 31.02 12.13
C HIS A 256 9.01 30.41 10.72
N SER A 257 8.15 31.00 9.88
CA SER A 257 7.88 30.56 8.52
C SER A 257 8.13 31.65 7.49
N PHE A 258 9.22 31.52 6.75
CA PHE A 258 9.59 32.43 5.67
C PHE A 258 8.80 32.11 4.39
N THR A 259 7.61 32.72 4.29
CA THR A 259 6.77 32.68 3.08
C THR A 259 7.50 33.36 1.91
N CYS A 260 7.38 32.81 0.69
CA CYS A 260 8.16 33.16 -0.50
C CYS A 260 9.64 32.72 -0.51
N TYR A 261 10.06 31.88 0.45
CA TYR A 261 11.41 31.32 0.54
C TYR A 261 11.45 29.79 0.40
N GLY A 262 10.34 29.17 -0.04
CA GLY A 262 10.36 27.78 -0.54
C GLY A 262 10.98 27.67 -1.93
N LEU A 263 11.40 26.46 -2.34
CA LEU A 263 12.24 26.24 -3.53
C LEU A 263 11.65 26.77 -4.85
N GLY A 264 10.34 26.60 -5.06
CA GLY A 264 9.66 27.05 -6.28
C GLY A 264 9.57 28.57 -6.36
N GLU A 265 9.15 29.22 -5.27
CA GLU A 265 9.08 30.68 -5.21
C GLU A 265 10.46 31.33 -5.22
N ALA A 266 11.45 30.73 -4.57
CA ALA A 266 12.83 31.20 -4.59
C ALA A 266 13.42 31.15 -6.01
N ARG A 267 13.19 30.05 -6.76
CA ARG A 267 13.61 29.95 -8.16
C ARG A 267 12.93 31.02 -9.03
N ARG A 268 11.62 31.18 -8.90
CA ARG A 268 10.87 32.21 -9.64
C ARG A 268 11.40 33.62 -9.35
N ARG A 269 11.67 33.93 -8.07
CA ARG A 269 12.27 35.20 -7.65
C ARG A 269 13.68 35.41 -8.20
N LEU A 270 14.48 34.34 -8.32
CA LEU A 270 15.79 34.41 -8.98
C LEU A 270 15.64 34.77 -10.47
N GLU A 271 14.83 34.01 -11.21
CA GLU A 271 14.62 34.26 -12.65
C GLU A 271 14.05 35.67 -12.89
N ALA A 272 13.11 36.11 -12.05
CA ALA A 272 12.57 37.47 -12.06
C ALA A 272 13.63 38.54 -11.80
N SER A 273 14.57 38.33 -10.86
CA SER A 273 15.68 39.27 -10.64
C SER A 273 16.58 39.33 -11.85
N LEU A 274 17.01 38.17 -12.38
CA LEU A 274 17.89 38.10 -13.56
C LEU A 274 17.28 38.81 -14.79
N VAL A 275 15.97 38.64 -15.03
CA VAL A 275 15.25 39.37 -16.09
C VAL A 275 15.26 40.87 -15.84
N LYS A 276 14.97 41.32 -14.62
CA LYS A 276 14.96 42.74 -14.26
C LYS A 276 16.35 43.38 -14.36
N ASP A 277 17.37 42.69 -13.87
CA ASP A 277 18.75 43.16 -13.79
C ASP A 277 19.44 43.15 -15.17
N SER A 278 18.98 42.31 -16.09
CA SER A 278 19.36 42.38 -17.53
C SER A 278 18.76 43.58 -18.27
N GLY A 279 17.80 44.29 -17.66
CA GLY A 279 17.02 45.34 -18.31
C GLY A 279 15.96 44.81 -19.28
N PHE A 280 15.41 43.61 -19.03
CA PHE A 280 14.46 42.90 -19.91
C PHE A 280 15.06 42.53 -21.28
N ALA A 281 16.31 42.06 -21.29
CA ALA A 281 16.93 41.52 -22.50
C ALA A 281 16.24 40.22 -22.96
N ASP A 282 16.22 39.96 -24.27
CA ASP A 282 15.61 38.74 -24.83
C ASP A 282 16.33 37.46 -24.36
N VAL A 283 17.65 37.54 -24.15
CA VAL A 283 18.50 36.44 -23.68
C VAL A 283 19.23 36.86 -22.39
N ILE A 284 18.98 36.13 -21.31
CA ILE A 284 19.54 36.34 -19.98
C ILE A 284 20.47 35.17 -19.62
N GLN A 285 21.59 35.46 -18.95
CA GLN A 285 22.46 34.43 -18.40
C GLN A 285 21.99 34.03 -17.00
N ASN A 286 21.74 32.74 -16.76
CA ASN A 286 21.42 32.20 -15.45
C ASN A 286 22.62 31.40 -14.90
N PRO A 287 23.36 31.93 -13.92
CA PRO A 287 24.51 31.22 -13.37
C PRO A 287 24.14 29.98 -12.54
N CYS A 288 22.90 29.88 -12.07
CA CYS A 288 22.39 28.75 -11.30
C CYS A 288 21.77 27.64 -12.15
N ALA A 289 21.76 27.80 -13.47
CA ALA A 289 21.37 26.75 -14.41
C ALA A 289 22.62 26.10 -15.03
N PRO A 290 22.62 24.78 -15.30
CA PRO A 290 23.79 24.05 -15.82
C PRO A 290 24.33 24.64 -17.12
N MET A 291 25.64 24.54 -17.34
CA MET A 291 26.26 25.10 -18.55
C MET A 291 25.67 24.47 -19.82
N GLY A 292 25.11 25.30 -20.71
CA GLY A 292 24.49 24.86 -21.96
C GLY A 292 23.01 24.49 -21.86
N TYR A 293 22.41 24.50 -20.67
CA TYR A 293 20.96 24.34 -20.51
C TYR A 293 20.24 25.64 -20.90
N ASN A 294 19.49 25.61 -22.01
CA ASN A 294 18.73 26.76 -22.49
C ASN A 294 17.24 26.50 -22.30
N TYR A 295 16.51 27.42 -21.68
CA TYR A 295 15.08 27.29 -21.44
C TYR A 295 14.39 28.66 -21.51
N THR A 296 13.06 28.68 -21.61
CA THR A 296 12.26 29.91 -21.57
C THR A 296 11.48 30.02 -20.27
N SER A 297 11.26 31.26 -19.82
CA SER A 297 10.40 31.58 -18.68
C SER A 297 9.42 32.67 -19.10
N THR A 298 8.13 32.49 -18.80
CA THR A 298 7.07 33.40 -19.26
C THR A 298 6.83 34.53 -18.26
N GLY A 299 6.43 35.69 -18.76
CA GLY A 299 6.01 36.81 -17.90
C GLY A 299 4.82 36.46 -17.02
N ALA A 300 3.89 35.60 -17.49
CA ALA A 300 2.83 35.06 -16.64
C ALA A 300 3.38 34.26 -15.45
N TYR A 301 4.36 33.36 -15.68
CA TYR A 301 5.01 32.61 -14.60
C TYR A 301 5.78 33.53 -13.64
N LEU A 302 6.53 34.52 -14.17
CA LEU A 302 7.37 35.40 -13.36
C LEU A 302 6.60 36.49 -12.60
N TRP A 303 5.48 36.99 -13.13
CA TRP A 303 4.86 38.24 -12.66
C TRP A 303 3.41 38.13 -12.18
N LYS A 304 2.73 36.98 -12.38
CA LYS A 304 1.42 36.71 -11.76
C LYS A 304 1.55 36.18 -10.33
N ALA A 305 2.68 35.56 -9.98
CA ALA A 305 2.89 34.99 -8.65
C ALA A 305 3.09 36.08 -7.57
N PRO A 306 2.54 35.91 -6.34
CA PRO A 306 2.66 36.90 -5.26
C PRO A 306 4.08 37.25 -4.82
N CYS A 307 5.03 36.34 -5.00
CA CYS A 307 6.36 36.42 -4.42
C CYS A 307 7.37 37.21 -5.26
N SER A 308 7.03 37.54 -6.50
CA SER A 308 7.87 38.26 -7.46
C SER A 308 7.16 39.55 -7.90
N SER A 309 7.74 40.70 -7.55
CA SER A 309 7.11 42.00 -7.79
C SER A 309 7.00 42.32 -9.28
N ARG A 310 5.77 42.42 -9.79
CA ARG A 310 5.48 42.82 -11.17
C ARG A 310 6.13 44.17 -11.51
N PRO A 311 6.95 44.28 -12.57
CA PRO A 311 7.66 45.50 -12.90
C PRO A 311 6.78 46.52 -13.63
N THR A 312 7.04 47.80 -13.39
CA THR A 312 6.43 48.91 -14.16
C THR A 312 7.35 49.29 -15.32
N VAL A 313 7.10 48.77 -16.52
CA VAL A 313 7.87 49.08 -17.73
C VAL A 313 7.14 50.17 -18.53
N SER A 314 7.80 51.31 -18.75
CA SER A 314 7.19 52.44 -19.47
C SER A 314 6.90 52.09 -20.93
N GLY A 315 5.62 52.18 -21.33
CA GLY A 315 5.17 51.93 -22.70
C GLY A 315 4.72 50.49 -22.99
N VAL A 316 4.79 49.58 -22.01
CA VAL A 316 4.32 48.18 -22.15
C VAL A 316 3.04 47.99 -21.34
N THR A 317 2.01 47.35 -21.92
CA THR A 317 0.76 47.05 -21.20
C THR A 317 0.93 45.81 -20.33
N GLU A 318 0.09 45.67 -19.30
CA GLU A 318 0.07 44.48 -18.44
C GLU A 318 -0.10 43.19 -19.25
N THR A 319 -1.04 43.18 -20.19
CA THR A 319 -1.30 42.08 -21.13
C THR A 319 -0.15 41.77 -22.10
N LEU A 320 0.80 42.70 -22.29
CA LEU A 320 2.04 42.44 -23.02
C LEU A 320 3.08 41.81 -22.09
N ILE A 321 3.25 42.33 -20.88
CA ILE A 321 4.17 41.77 -19.86
C ILE A 321 3.88 40.29 -19.60
N ASP A 322 2.60 39.88 -19.46
CA ASP A 322 2.24 38.47 -19.21
C ASP A 322 2.54 37.55 -20.40
N LYS A 323 2.65 38.11 -21.62
CA LYS A 323 2.94 37.38 -22.87
C LYS A 323 4.41 37.43 -23.29
N MET A 324 5.27 38.12 -22.54
CA MET A 324 6.70 38.12 -22.83
C MET A 324 7.30 36.75 -22.49
N GLU A 325 8.18 36.25 -23.35
CA GLU A 325 9.01 35.10 -23.09
C GLU A 325 10.46 35.57 -22.97
N TYR A 326 11.14 35.09 -21.93
CA TYR A 326 12.54 35.41 -21.67
C TYR A 326 13.35 34.14 -21.86
N GLN A 327 14.38 34.18 -22.71
CA GLN A 327 15.30 33.05 -22.88
C GLN A 327 16.38 33.10 -21.80
N LEU A 328 16.53 32.03 -21.03
CA LEU A 328 17.57 31.87 -20.02
C LEU A 328 18.57 30.81 -20.48
N ASN A 329 19.84 31.19 -20.55
CA ASN A 329 20.95 30.29 -20.85
C ASN A 329 21.76 30.01 -19.59
N GLY A 330 21.94 28.75 -19.24
CA GLY A 330 22.69 28.32 -18.08
C GLY A 330 24.20 28.42 -18.27
N THR A 331 24.91 28.92 -17.25
CA THR A 331 26.38 29.07 -17.28
C THR A 331 27.14 28.19 -16.28
N GLY A 332 26.45 27.54 -15.33
CA GLY A 332 27.09 26.66 -14.33
C GLY A 332 28.17 27.34 -13.48
N ASP A 333 27.99 28.63 -13.15
CA ASP A 333 28.98 29.42 -12.38
C ASP A 333 28.55 29.46 -10.90
N PRO A 334 29.18 28.68 -10.00
CA PRO A 334 28.79 28.64 -8.60
C PRO A 334 28.98 29.98 -7.86
N ASP A 335 30.05 30.72 -8.16
CA ASP A 335 30.36 31.99 -7.50
C ASP A 335 29.38 33.10 -7.92
N ALA A 336 29.00 33.13 -9.19
CA ALA A 336 27.95 34.01 -9.68
C ALA A 336 26.58 33.57 -9.16
N CYS A 337 26.29 32.26 -9.15
CA CYS A 337 25.03 31.71 -8.66
C CYS A 337 24.78 32.06 -7.18
N TYR A 338 25.75 31.79 -6.32
CA TYR A 338 25.66 32.12 -4.89
C TYR A 338 25.43 33.61 -4.66
N ARG A 339 26.06 34.48 -5.47
CA ARG A 339 25.91 35.94 -5.39
C ARG A 339 24.49 36.41 -5.75
N VAL A 340 23.91 35.89 -6.84
CA VAL A 340 22.53 36.26 -7.25
C VAL A 340 21.49 35.66 -6.30
N ILE A 341 21.76 34.48 -5.74
CA ILE A 341 20.95 33.87 -4.69
C ILE A 341 20.95 34.72 -3.41
N LYS A 342 22.12 35.18 -2.96
CA LYS A 342 22.22 36.02 -1.75
C LYS A 342 21.50 37.36 -1.90
N ALA A 343 21.37 37.89 -3.12
CA ALA A 343 20.58 39.09 -3.39
C ALA A 343 19.05 38.89 -3.20
N LEU A 344 18.56 37.65 -3.06
CA LEU A 344 17.17 37.37 -2.72
C LEU A 344 16.83 37.62 -1.24
N PHE A 345 17.84 37.84 -0.39
CA PHE A 345 17.69 38.00 1.06
C PHE A 345 18.05 39.43 1.46
N ASP A 346 17.17 40.08 2.23
CA ASP A 346 17.44 41.41 2.80
C ASP A 346 18.20 41.26 4.13
N PHE A 347 19.52 41.10 4.06
CA PHE A 347 20.38 40.99 5.24
C PHE A 347 20.62 42.32 5.95
N ASP A 348 20.41 43.46 5.27
CA ASP A 348 20.63 44.82 5.79
C ASP A 348 19.37 45.44 6.42
N ALA A 349 18.23 44.75 6.33
CA ALA A 349 16.97 45.11 6.98
C ALA A 349 17.16 45.51 8.46
N HIS A 350 16.46 46.56 8.88
CA HIS A 350 16.47 46.98 10.28
C HIS A 350 15.97 45.85 11.19
N CYS A 351 16.87 45.35 12.05
CA CYS A 351 16.60 44.30 13.02
C CYS A 351 16.13 44.92 14.36
N PRO A 352 14.84 44.87 14.72
CA PRO A 352 14.33 45.55 15.92
C PRO A 352 14.67 44.79 17.21
N ALA A 353 14.80 43.46 17.10
CA ALA A 353 15.10 42.55 18.19
C ALA A 353 16.27 41.62 17.79
N PRO A 354 17.53 42.05 17.93
CA PRO A 354 18.68 41.22 17.58
C PRO A 354 18.86 40.02 18.54
N PRO A 355 19.40 38.88 18.06
CA PRO A 355 19.80 38.60 16.67
C PRO A 355 18.62 38.41 15.70
N CYS A 356 18.86 38.67 14.42
CA CYS A 356 17.92 38.45 13.31
C CYS A 356 18.54 37.58 12.22
N ALA A 357 17.71 36.88 11.46
CA ALA A 357 18.12 36.11 10.28
C ALA A 357 18.34 37.04 9.06
N PHE A 358 17.22 37.43 8.43
CA PHE A 358 17.10 38.42 7.36
C PHE A 358 15.71 39.08 7.41
N GLY A 359 15.48 40.15 6.66
CA GLY A 359 14.19 40.85 6.60
C GLY A 359 13.77 41.50 7.94
N GLY A 360 14.71 41.68 8.88
CA GLY A 360 14.45 42.21 10.22
C GLY A 360 13.79 41.21 11.18
N ILE A 361 13.63 39.94 10.77
CA ILE A 361 12.98 38.90 11.57
C ILE A 361 13.90 38.38 12.66
N HIS A 362 13.44 38.44 13.92
CA HIS A 362 14.16 37.89 15.06
C HIS A 362 14.37 36.39 14.91
N SER A 363 15.60 35.93 15.13
CA SER A 363 15.93 34.50 15.13
C SER A 363 17.04 34.24 16.15
N PRO A 364 16.78 33.45 17.22
CA PRO A 364 17.82 33.03 18.15
C PRO A 364 18.96 32.30 17.44
N ALA A 365 20.13 32.21 18.08
CA ALA A 365 21.20 31.37 17.54
C ALA A 365 20.74 29.90 17.46
N PRO A 366 20.98 29.17 16.35
CA PRO A 366 20.69 27.75 16.24
C PRO A 366 21.31 26.95 17.38
N PHE A 367 20.52 26.08 18.00
CA PHE A 367 20.90 25.30 19.18
C PHE A 367 20.29 23.91 19.12
N GLY A 368 21.07 22.89 19.49
CA GLY A 368 20.68 21.48 19.40
C GLY A 368 21.05 20.84 18.05
N ALA A 369 20.56 19.62 17.83
CA ALA A 369 20.68 18.90 16.56
C ALA A 369 19.43 19.12 15.71
N PHE A 370 19.59 19.34 14.42
CA PHE A 370 18.52 19.68 13.47
C PHE A 370 18.29 18.54 12.49
N LYS A 371 17.02 18.16 12.30
CA LYS A 371 16.56 17.36 11.16
C LYS A 371 16.11 18.31 10.06
N ALA A 372 16.72 18.22 8.88
CA ALA A 372 16.41 19.02 7.71
C ALA A 372 15.76 18.13 6.64
N PHE A 373 14.47 18.32 6.40
CA PHE A 373 13.64 17.45 5.59
C PHE A 373 12.99 18.20 4.41
N SER A 374 12.07 17.55 3.71
CA SER A 374 11.46 18.06 2.48
C SER A 374 12.55 18.49 1.48
N GLY A 375 12.45 19.70 0.92
CA GLY A 375 13.40 20.25 -0.05
C GLY A 375 14.85 20.32 0.44
N TYR A 376 15.14 20.33 1.75
CA TYR A 376 16.52 20.21 2.23
C TYR A 376 17.10 18.83 1.89
N ALA A 377 16.40 17.77 2.31
CA ALA A 377 16.83 16.40 2.09
C ALA A 377 16.80 16.00 0.61
N TYR A 378 15.74 16.34 -0.14
CA TYR A 378 15.69 16.08 -1.59
C TYR A 378 16.84 16.76 -2.35
N THR A 379 17.23 17.98 -1.96
CA THR A 379 18.37 18.69 -2.55
C THR A 379 19.67 17.97 -2.24
N TRP A 380 19.88 17.59 -0.98
CA TRP A 380 21.12 16.93 -0.57
C TRP A 380 21.26 15.52 -1.16
N ASN A 381 20.19 14.72 -1.17
CA ASN A 381 20.18 13.38 -1.78
C ASN A 381 20.49 13.40 -3.29
N GLY A 382 20.26 14.53 -3.96
CA GLY A 382 20.61 14.74 -5.38
C GLY A 382 22.10 15.03 -5.65
N ILE A 383 22.87 15.47 -4.65
CA ILE A 383 24.26 15.94 -4.85
C ILE A 383 25.30 15.34 -3.87
N GLY A 384 24.83 14.84 -2.73
CA GLY A 384 25.61 14.37 -1.59
C GLY A 384 25.67 12.84 -1.50
N SER A 385 26.17 12.34 -0.37
CA SER A 385 26.32 10.88 -0.16
C SER A 385 26.13 10.42 1.28
N THR A 386 26.25 11.30 2.27
CA THR A 386 26.03 11.00 3.70
C THR A 386 25.03 11.98 4.32
N PRO A 387 24.04 11.55 5.13
CA PRO A 387 23.02 12.44 5.72
C PRO A 387 23.57 13.60 6.56
N THR A 388 24.77 13.49 7.11
CA THR A 388 25.39 14.45 8.05
C THR A 388 26.72 15.00 7.50
N PRO A 389 26.71 15.80 6.42
CA PRO A 389 27.93 16.37 5.85
C PRO A 389 28.59 17.38 6.77
N THR A 390 29.88 17.65 6.55
CA THR A 390 30.52 18.86 7.09
C THR A 390 30.10 20.10 6.30
N ILE A 391 30.31 21.31 6.85
CA ILE A 391 30.06 22.57 6.10
C ILE A 391 30.92 22.61 4.82
N GLU A 392 32.19 22.24 4.93
CA GLU A 392 33.14 22.16 3.82
C GLU A 392 32.65 21.19 2.74
N GLU A 393 32.24 19.98 3.13
CA GLU A 393 31.72 18.96 2.21
C GLU A 393 30.43 19.42 1.52
N TYR A 394 29.50 20.03 2.25
CA TYR A 394 28.27 20.56 1.67
C TYR A 394 28.58 21.60 0.59
N ILE A 395 29.50 22.53 0.90
CA ILE A 395 29.93 23.59 -0.02
C ILE A 395 30.63 22.99 -1.25
N GLU A 396 31.57 22.08 -1.06
CA GLU A 396 32.32 21.40 -2.14
C GLU A 396 31.35 20.70 -3.11
N LYS A 397 30.43 19.87 -2.58
CA LYS A 397 29.44 19.14 -3.38
C LYS A 397 28.48 20.07 -4.13
N ALA A 398 28.00 21.14 -3.50
CA ALA A 398 27.10 22.10 -4.14
C ALA A 398 27.79 22.84 -5.30
N GLU A 399 29.04 23.30 -5.09
CA GLU A 399 29.79 23.98 -6.14
C GLU A 399 30.20 23.04 -7.28
N ASP A 400 30.66 21.83 -6.98
CA ASP A 400 31.06 20.86 -8.00
C ASP A 400 29.89 20.32 -8.80
N PHE A 401 28.70 20.21 -8.21
CA PHE A 401 27.49 19.92 -8.97
C PHE A 401 27.12 21.06 -9.91
N CYS A 402 27.22 22.32 -9.46
CA CYS A 402 27.00 23.50 -10.31
C CYS A 402 27.96 23.61 -11.50
N ARG A 403 29.20 23.12 -11.38
CA ARG A 403 30.19 23.13 -12.47
C ARG A 403 29.88 22.14 -13.59
N LYS A 404 28.93 21.22 -13.43
CA LYS A 404 28.54 20.24 -14.46
C LYS A 404 27.80 20.91 -15.61
N SER A 405 28.14 20.52 -16.83
CA SER A 405 27.40 20.88 -18.03
C SER A 405 26.07 20.14 -18.12
N TYR A 406 25.14 20.69 -18.88
CA TYR A 406 23.85 20.05 -19.14
C TYR A 406 24.00 18.64 -19.75
N SER A 407 24.92 18.47 -20.70
CA SER A 407 25.24 17.15 -21.29
C SER A 407 25.82 16.14 -20.30
N GLU A 408 26.59 16.59 -19.29
CA GLU A 408 27.03 15.69 -18.22
C GLU A 408 25.88 15.26 -17.31
N LEU A 409 24.91 16.14 -17.07
CA LEU A 409 23.74 15.85 -16.25
C LEU A 409 22.71 14.94 -16.95
N GLU A 410 22.60 15.01 -18.29
CA GLU A 410 21.80 14.07 -19.10
C GLU A 410 22.36 12.63 -19.02
N LEU A 411 23.68 12.47 -18.89
CA LEU A 411 24.34 11.16 -18.76
C LEU A 411 24.20 10.52 -17.36
N LEU A 412 23.78 11.26 -16.33
CA LEU A 412 23.72 10.72 -14.96
C LEU A 412 22.55 9.76 -14.71
N GLN A 413 21.56 9.71 -15.62
CA GLN A 413 20.31 8.90 -15.63
C GLN A 413 19.39 8.99 -14.40
N LYS A 414 19.93 9.03 -13.18
CA LYS A 414 19.19 9.22 -11.92
C LYS A 414 18.47 10.59 -11.94
N ASN A 415 17.15 10.58 -11.77
CA ASN A 415 16.30 11.77 -11.56
C ASN A 415 16.47 12.89 -12.61
N ALA A 416 16.54 12.57 -13.90
CA ALA A 416 16.81 13.53 -14.99
C ALA A 416 15.93 14.81 -14.96
N LYS A 417 14.65 14.69 -14.55
CA LYS A 417 13.68 15.79 -14.34
C LYS A 417 14.14 16.84 -13.31
N TYR A 418 14.98 16.45 -12.34
CA TYR A 418 15.42 17.28 -11.22
C TYR A 418 16.89 17.69 -11.32
N ASN A 419 17.74 17.00 -12.09
CA ASN A 419 19.16 17.30 -12.23
C ASN A 419 19.46 18.75 -12.63
N VAL A 420 18.65 19.33 -13.52
CA VAL A 420 18.78 20.75 -13.93
C VAL A 420 18.45 21.77 -12.82
N ARG A 421 17.89 21.30 -11.69
CA ARG A 421 17.45 22.14 -10.55
C ARG A 421 18.44 22.13 -9.40
N TYR A 422 19.23 21.05 -9.23
CA TYR A 422 20.06 20.87 -8.03
C TYR A 422 21.18 21.91 -7.85
N CYS A 423 21.72 22.50 -8.92
CA CYS A 423 22.67 23.62 -8.79
C CYS A 423 22.02 24.82 -8.07
N PHE A 424 20.87 25.30 -8.56
CA PHE A 424 20.10 26.34 -7.87
C PHE A 424 19.74 25.94 -6.44
N GLN A 425 19.16 24.74 -6.26
CA GLN A 425 18.62 24.32 -4.97
C GLN A 425 19.71 24.19 -3.90
N SER A 426 20.85 23.56 -4.22
CA SER A 426 21.95 23.37 -3.26
C SER A 426 22.61 24.67 -2.84
N MET A 427 22.79 25.59 -3.78
CA MET A 427 23.34 26.93 -3.53
C MET A 427 22.33 27.85 -2.81
N TYR A 428 21.03 27.60 -2.97
CA TYR A 428 19.98 28.27 -2.21
C TYR A 428 19.90 27.77 -0.77
N VAL A 429 19.99 26.45 -0.55
CA VAL A 429 20.11 25.84 0.78
C VAL A 429 21.39 26.30 1.50
N ARG A 430 22.53 26.40 0.79
CA ARG A 430 23.77 27.00 1.30
C ARG A 430 23.53 28.40 1.88
N ALA A 431 22.82 29.26 1.14
CA ALA A 431 22.48 30.61 1.59
C ALA A 431 21.48 30.60 2.76
N LEU A 432 20.49 29.71 2.76
CA LEU A 432 19.55 29.56 3.88
C LEU A 432 20.27 29.16 5.17
N LEU A 433 21.10 28.12 5.14
CA LEU A 433 21.75 27.61 6.34
C LEU A 433 22.83 28.58 6.86
N PHE A 434 23.78 28.97 6.01
CA PHE A 434 24.96 29.71 6.47
C PHE A 434 24.75 31.23 6.52
N ASP A 435 24.06 31.83 5.54
CA ASP A 435 23.84 33.28 5.51
C ASP A 435 22.56 33.72 6.22
N ALA A 436 21.45 33.00 6.09
CA ALA A 436 20.18 33.38 6.72
C ALA A 436 20.08 32.90 8.17
N PHE A 437 20.18 31.59 8.41
CA PHE A 437 20.04 31.00 9.75
C PHE A 437 21.34 31.01 10.59
N LYS A 438 22.45 31.49 10.00
CA LYS A 438 23.75 31.72 10.68
C LYS A 438 24.37 30.44 11.26
N PHE A 439 24.12 29.28 10.64
CA PHE A 439 24.87 28.06 10.94
C PHE A 439 26.36 28.26 10.62
N ASN A 440 27.21 27.74 11.49
CA ASN A 440 28.66 27.90 11.46
C ASN A 440 29.33 26.72 12.20
N GLN A 441 30.66 26.66 12.18
CA GLN A 441 31.43 25.53 12.73
C GLN A 441 31.20 25.25 14.23
N GLU A 442 30.68 26.20 15.01
CA GLU A 442 30.41 26.00 16.45
C GLU A 442 29.01 25.40 16.72
N ASN A 443 28.04 25.56 15.80
CA ASN A 443 26.65 25.13 15.97
C ASN A 443 26.11 24.24 14.82
N TRP A 444 26.97 23.81 13.89
CA TRP A 444 26.61 22.88 12.84
C TRP A 444 26.36 21.48 13.39
N ASN A 445 25.09 21.10 13.42
CA ASN A 445 24.62 19.76 13.74
C ASN A 445 23.32 19.52 12.98
N VAL A 446 23.45 19.37 11.65
CA VAL A 446 22.33 19.24 10.71
C VAL A 446 22.40 17.89 10.03
N GLU A 447 21.29 17.16 10.07
CA GLU A 447 21.10 15.90 9.36
C GLU A 447 20.01 16.08 8.31
N PHE A 448 20.37 15.84 7.05
CA PHE A 448 19.46 15.83 5.91
C PHE A 448 18.81 14.45 5.80
N THR A 449 17.51 14.37 6.09
CA THR A 449 16.76 13.10 6.04
C THR A 449 15.31 13.33 5.62
N LEU A 450 14.73 12.35 4.93
CA LEU A 450 13.30 12.29 4.63
C LEU A 450 12.51 11.49 5.68
N GLU A 451 13.21 10.76 6.55
CA GLU A 451 12.61 9.81 7.49
C GLU A 451 13.29 9.85 8.86
N VAL A 452 12.58 9.36 9.88
CA VAL A 452 13.13 9.05 11.21
C VAL A 452 12.57 7.70 11.64
N ASN A 453 13.46 6.72 11.89
CA ASN A 453 13.09 5.36 12.28
C ASN A 453 12.11 4.66 11.30
N GLY A 454 12.31 4.83 9.99
CA GLY A 454 11.50 4.20 8.94
C GLY A 454 10.15 4.87 8.65
N ALA A 455 9.83 5.97 9.34
CA ALA A 455 8.62 6.75 9.09
C ALA A 455 8.93 8.10 8.42
N SER A 456 8.10 8.47 7.44
CA SER A 456 8.21 9.72 6.67
C SER A 456 8.12 10.96 7.57
N LEU A 457 9.03 11.91 7.35
CA LEU A 457 9.15 13.13 8.13
C LEU A 457 8.50 14.32 7.40
N GLY A 458 7.26 14.63 7.81
CA GLY A 458 6.51 15.83 7.41
C GLY A 458 5.68 16.39 8.57
N TRP A 459 4.88 17.42 8.34
CA TRP A 459 4.07 18.03 9.40
C TRP A 459 2.80 17.24 9.76
N ALA A 460 2.30 16.38 8.87
CA ALA A 460 1.03 15.67 9.03
C ALA A 460 0.94 14.83 10.32
N LEU A 461 1.97 14.03 10.61
CA LEU A 461 2.03 13.18 11.81
C LEU A 461 1.98 14.01 13.10
N GLY A 462 2.80 15.07 13.20
CA GLY A 462 2.81 15.95 14.37
C GLY A 462 1.52 16.75 14.55
N TYR A 463 0.81 17.05 13.46
CA TYR A 463 -0.54 17.60 13.52
C TYR A 463 -1.55 16.58 14.09
N MET A 464 -1.45 15.32 13.70
CA MET A 464 -2.27 14.25 14.28
C MET A 464 -1.96 14.01 15.77
N VAL A 465 -0.67 13.98 16.14
CA VAL A 465 -0.24 13.89 17.56
C VAL A 465 -0.82 15.03 18.40
N ASP A 466 -0.73 16.29 17.95
CA ASP A 466 -1.36 17.42 18.66
C ASP A 466 -2.91 17.39 18.63
N ALA A 467 -3.52 16.77 17.61
CA ALA A 467 -4.96 16.58 17.58
C ALA A 467 -5.43 15.54 18.62
N THR A 468 -4.70 14.44 18.85
CA THR A 468 -5.02 13.47 19.91
C THR A 468 -4.99 14.10 21.31
N ASN A 469 -4.17 15.13 21.51
CA ASN A 469 -4.04 15.90 22.75
C ASN A 469 -5.31 16.69 23.16
N ARG A 470 -6.37 16.60 22.34
CA ARG A 470 -7.65 17.31 22.51
C ARG A 470 -8.81 16.33 22.75
N ILE A 471 -8.54 15.02 22.79
CA ILE A 471 -9.49 13.97 23.12
C ILE A 471 -9.69 13.95 24.65
N PRO A 472 -10.94 13.98 25.17
CA PRO A 472 -11.18 13.87 26.61
C PRO A 472 -10.76 12.48 27.15
N GLU A 473 -10.20 12.40 28.36
CA GLU A 473 -9.83 11.15 29.05
C GLU A 473 -11.03 10.21 29.41
N GLU A 474 -12.21 10.37 28.79
CA GLU A 474 -13.43 9.62 29.11
C GLU A 474 -13.53 8.26 28.37
N ALA A 475 -12.50 7.42 28.53
CA ALA A 475 -12.55 6.00 28.16
C ALA A 475 -13.52 5.23 29.06
N SER A 476 -14.82 5.34 28.77
CA SER A 476 -15.89 4.63 29.51
C SER A 476 -15.98 3.16 29.09
N CYS A 477 -14.99 2.38 29.53
CA CYS A 477 -14.93 0.93 29.36
C CYS A 477 -16.26 0.26 29.73
N VAL A 478 -16.96 -0.36 28.77
CA VAL A 478 -18.13 -1.22 29.03
C VAL A 478 -17.65 -2.61 29.49
N GLY A 479 -16.90 -2.63 30.59
CA GLY A 479 -16.24 -3.81 31.13
C GLY A 479 -16.08 -3.77 32.64
N LEU A 480 -15.92 -4.95 33.27
CA LEU A 480 -15.64 -5.05 34.70
C LEU A 480 -14.19 -4.65 34.99
N ALA A 481 -13.99 -3.48 35.57
CA ALA A 481 -12.68 -2.96 35.99
C ALA A 481 -11.79 -4.03 36.66
N PRO A 482 -10.45 -4.01 36.49
CA PRO A 482 -9.58 -5.10 36.97
C PRO A 482 -9.74 -5.44 38.46
N ALA A 483 -10.04 -4.44 39.31
CA ALA A 483 -10.33 -4.64 40.72
C ALA A 483 -11.69 -5.33 40.98
N THR A 484 -12.73 -5.05 40.19
CA THR A 484 -14.04 -5.72 40.31
C THR A 484 -14.00 -7.12 39.67
N LEU A 485 -13.29 -7.30 38.56
CA LEU A 485 -13.00 -8.61 37.97
C LEU A 485 -12.24 -9.50 38.95
N THR A 486 -11.12 -9.01 39.50
CA THR A 486 -10.33 -9.73 40.53
C THR A 486 -11.18 -9.98 41.79
N GLY A 487 -12.01 -9.02 42.18
CA GLY A 487 -12.98 -9.16 43.27
C GLY A 487 -14.00 -10.27 43.02
N LEU A 488 -14.59 -10.35 41.83
CA LEU A 488 -15.55 -11.41 41.45
C LEU A 488 -14.86 -12.77 41.34
N ILE A 489 -13.65 -12.85 40.78
CA ILE A 489 -12.85 -14.08 40.76
C ILE A 489 -12.55 -14.53 42.20
N LEU A 490 -12.15 -13.63 43.11
CA LEU A 490 -11.97 -13.92 44.53
C LEU A 490 -13.27 -14.36 45.20
N ILE A 491 -14.41 -13.73 44.89
CA ILE A 491 -15.71 -14.10 45.44
C ILE A 491 -16.12 -15.50 44.96
N PHE A 492 -16.09 -15.79 43.66
CA PHE A 492 -16.48 -17.10 43.15
C PHE A 492 -15.48 -18.20 43.52
N THR A 493 -14.17 -17.93 43.57
CA THR A 493 -13.19 -18.92 44.08
C THR A 493 -13.34 -19.15 45.58
N THR A 494 -13.60 -18.13 46.40
CA THR A 494 -13.89 -18.34 47.84
C THR A 494 -15.21 -19.05 48.08
N ILE A 495 -16.26 -18.79 47.28
CA ILE A 495 -17.51 -19.58 47.29
C ILE A 495 -17.25 -21.03 46.88
N CYS A 496 -16.42 -21.28 45.86
CA CYS A 496 -16.01 -22.62 45.45
C CYS A 496 -15.27 -23.35 46.58
N LEU A 497 -14.28 -22.70 47.21
CA LEU A 497 -13.56 -23.23 48.37
C LEU A 497 -14.47 -23.47 49.58
N LEU A 498 -15.47 -22.61 49.82
CA LEU A 498 -16.51 -22.82 50.83
C LEU A 498 -17.40 -24.02 50.49
N GLY A 499 -17.80 -24.19 49.23
CA GLY A 499 -18.52 -25.37 48.75
C GLY A 499 -17.73 -26.66 48.99
N ILE A 500 -16.45 -26.68 48.60
CA ILE A 500 -15.51 -27.78 48.85
C ILE A 500 -15.34 -28.04 50.35
N LEU A 501 -15.19 -27.00 51.17
CA LEU A 501 -15.03 -27.12 52.62
C LEU A 501 -16.31 -27.64 53.30
N ILE A 502 -17.49 -27.18 52.89
CA ILE A 502 -18.79 -27.64 53.41
C ILE A 502 -19.02 -29.10 53.03
N LEU A 503 -18.72 -29.48 51.78
CA LEU A 503 -18.76 -30.87 51.33
C LEU A 503 -17.75 -31.73 52.13
N GLY A 504 -16.51 -31.26 52.28
CA GLY A 504 -15.45 -31.94 53.04
C GLY A 504 -15.80 -32.13 54.51
N LEU A 505 -16.28 -31.09 55.20
CA LEU A 505 -16.70 -31.16 56.61
C LEU A 505 -17.96 -32.00 56.80
N SER A 506 -18.90 -31.98 55.85
CA SER A 506 -20.08 -32.86 55.87
C SER A 506 -19.69 -34.32 55.70
N LEU A 507 -18.76 -34.62 54.78
CA LEU A 507 -18.16 -35.94 54.62
C LEU A 507 -17.41 -36.36 55.90
N MET A 508 -16.60 -35.48 56.51
CA MET A 508 -15.90 -35.76 57.76
C MET A 508 -16.86 -36.04 58.93
N LYS A 509 -17.95 -35.29 59.08
CA LYS A 509 -19.00 -35.58 60.07
C LYS A 509 -19.65 -36.94 59.83
N CYS A 510 -20.00 -37.26 58.57
CA CYS A 510 -20.43 -38.59 58.14
C CYS A 510 -19.44 -39.70 58.56
N THR A 511 -18.13 -39.47 58.44
CA THR A 511 -17.12 -40.45 58.88
C THR A 511 -17.07 -40.62 60.41
N LYS A 512 -17.30 -39.53 61.17
CA LYS A 512 -17.10 -39.48 62.62
C LYS A 512 -18.27 -40.09 63.41
N GLU A 513 -19.51 -39.95 62.93
CA GLU A 513 -20.69 -40.58 63.56
C GLU A 513 -20.70 -42.11 63.42
N SER A 514 -19.97 -42.69 62.46
CA SER A 514 -19.86 -44.15 62.31
C SER A 514 -19.04 -44.87 63.41
N ARG A 515 -18.52 -44.14 64.42
CA ARG A 515 -17.58 -44.64 65.44
C ARG A 515 -18.07 -44.57 66.90
N SER A 516 -19.34 -44.27 67.17
CA SER A 516 -19.88 -44.23 68.55
C SER A 516 -20.49 -45.58 68.98
N PRO A 517 -19.94 -46.28 69.99
CA PRO A 517 -20.59 -47.40 70.65
C PRO A 517 -21.45 -46.92 71.83
N THR A 518 -22.61 -47.52 72.05
CA THR A 518 -23.38 -47.32 73.29
C THR A 518 -24.01 -48.64 73.70
N GLU A 519 -23.61 -49.13 74.88
CA GLU A 519 -24.19 -50.31 75.52
C GLU A 519 -25.62 -50.02 76.00
N GLN A 520 -26.49 -51.03 75.96
CA GLN A 520 -27.61 -51.11 76.90
C GLN A 520 -28.01 -52.56 77.16
N SER A 521 -28.18 -52.86 78.45
CA SER A 521 -28.36 -54.20 79.02
C SER A 521 -29.80 -54.73 78.91
N TYR A 522 -29.95 -56.04 78.75
CA TYR A 522 -31.22 -56.78 78.86
C TYR A 522 -31.23 -57.64 80.13
N GLU A 523 -32.35 -57.66 80.85
CA GLU A 523 -32.67 -58.73 81.80
C GLU A 523 -33.41 -59.90 81.09
N PRO A 524 -33.30 -61.15 81.58
CA PRO A 524 -33.69 -62.33 80.81
C PRO A 524 -35.06 -62.93 81.18
N ALA A 525 -35.72 -63.51 80.18
CA ALA A 525 -36.77 -64.51 80.38
C ALA A 525 -36.15 -65.94 80.55
N PRO A 526 -36.83 -66.90 81.19
CA PRO A 526 -36.16 -68.02 81.85
C PRO A 526 -35.93 -69.29 81.00
N GLN A 527 -34.90 -70.05 81.43
CA GLN A 527 -34.79 -71.52 81.41
C GLN A 527 -34.85 -72.29 80.06
N ASN A 528 -33.70 -72.78 79.60
CA ASN A 528 -33.17 -74.14 79.92
C ASN A 528 -32.30 -74.79 78.80
N VAL A 529 -31.10 -75.21 79.21
CA VAL A 529 -30.29 -76.36 78.73
C VAL A 529 -29.73 -76.35 77.28
N ASP A 530 -28.44 -76.01 77.23
CA ASP A 530 -27.33 -76.62 76.45
C ASP A 530 -27.61 -77.58 75.27
N VAL A 531 -26.94 -77.34 74.12
CA VAL A 531 -25.65 -77.96 73.74
C VAL A 531 -25.13 -77.31 72.42
N ALA A 532 -23.82 -77.39 72.15
CA ALA A 532 -23.06 -76.48 71.27
C ALA A 532 -22.82 -76.94 69.80
N PHE A 533 -22.05 -76.10 69.08
CA PHE A 533 -21.37 -76.27 67.77
C PHE A 533 -22.13 -75.78 66.50
N PRO A 534 -21.41 -75.39 65.41
CA PRO A 534 -20.54 -74.20 65.39
C PRO A 534 -20.71 -73.33 64.13
N CYS A 535 -20.76 -72.00 64.26
CA CYS A 535 -20.73 -71.10 63.09
C CYS A 535 -19.40 -70.32 63.02
N LYS A 536 -18.53 -70.69 62.07
CA LYS A 536 -17.24 -70.00 61.83
C LYS A 536 -17.49 -68.56 61.36
N MET A 537 -17.12 -67.57 62.19
CA MET A 537 -16.98 -66.20 61.73
C MET A 537 -15.84 -66.12 60.69
N LYS A 538 -16.16 -65.76 59.45
CA LYS A 538 -15.17 -65.24 58.51
C LYS A 538 -14.83 -63.81 58.91
N THR A 539 -13.59 -63.57 59.32
CA THR A 539 -13.02 -62.23 59.45
C THR A 539 -13.18 -61.47 58.12
N PRO A 540 -13.71 -60.24 58.11
CA PRO A 540 -13.78 -59.46 56.88
C PRO A 540 -12.36 -59.05 56.47
N LYS A 541 -11.89 -59.53 55.31
CA LYS A 541 -10.68 -58.97 54.69
C LYS A 541 -10.88 -57.48 54.48
N ALA A 542 -9.97 -56.64 55.00
CA ALA A 542 -9.98 -55.22 54.76
C ALA A 542 -9.79 -54.96 53.26
N SER A 543 -10.84 -54.49 52.56
CA SER A 543 -10.75 -54.22 51.13
C SER A 543 -10.02 -52.89 50.90
N LEU A 544 -8.75 -52.97 50.47
CA LEU A 544 -7.91 -51.84 50.09
C LEU A 544 -8.57 -50.90 49.05
N GLY A 545 -9.47 -51.45 48.22
CA GLY A 545 -10.09 -50.74 47.09
C GLY A 545 -10.89 -49.48 47.43
N GLY A 546 -11.40 -49.32 48.65
CA GLY A 546 -12.21 -48.14 49.01
C GLY A 546 -11.43 -46.82 49.01
N TRP A 547 -10.17 -46.84 49.49
CA TRP A 547 -9.29 -45.67 49.46
C TRP A 547 -8.64 -45.48 48.08
N ALA A 548 -8.30 -46.57 47.40
CA ALA A 548 -7.78 -46.53 46.04
C ALA A 548 -8.78 -45.86 45.08
N LEU A 549 -10.07 -46.18 45.16
CA LEU A 549 -11.12 -45.55 44.34
C LEU A 549 -11.31 -44.05 44.63
N LEU A 550 -11.15 -43.62 45.89
CA LEU A 550 -11.24 -42.21 46.26
C LEU A 550 -10.06 -41.40 45.67
N ILE A 551 -8.83 -41.88 45.85
CA ILE A 551 -7.63 -41.21 45.34
C ILE A 551 -7.63 -41.21 43.80
N LEU A 552 -7.96 -42.35 43.18
CA LEU A 552 -8.09 -42.47 41.74
C LEU A 552 -9.16 -41.52 41.17
N GLY A 553 -10.32 -41.41 41.83
CA GLY A 553 -11.38 -40.48 41.44
C GLY A 553 -10.92 -39.02 41.44
N VAL A 554 -10.17 -38.59 42.47
CA VAL A 554 -9.62 -37.22 42.55
C VAL A 554 -8.56 -36.98 41.48
N VAL A 555 -7.63 -37.91 41.26
CA VAL A 555 -6.57 -37.78 40.23
C VAL A 555 -7.18 -37.68 38.83
N ILE A 556 -8.17 -38.52 38.51
CA ILE A 556 -8.89 -38.46 37.22
C ILE A 556 -9.60 -37.11 37.04
N LEU A 557 -10.19 -36.57 38.11
CA LEU A 557 -10.92 -35.29 38.06
C LEU A 557 -9.97 -34.11 37.85
N VAL A 558 -8.79 -34.11 38.48
CA VAL A 558 -7.73 -33.10 38.25
C VAL A 558 -7.18 -33.19 36.82
N LEU A 559 -6.93 -34.40 36.29
CA LEU A 559 -6.49 -34.59 34.91
C LEU A 559 -7.55 -34.12 33.90
N GLY A 560 -8.85 -34.33 34.18
CA GLY A 560 -9.94 -33.78 33.38
C GLY A 560 -9.96 -32.25 33.38
N ILE A 561 -9.76 -31.60 34.52
CA ILE A 561 -9.68 -30.13 34.62
C ILE A 561 -8.46 -29.60 33.84
N ILE A 562 -7.28 -30.19 34.00
CA ILE A 562 -6.07 -29.79 33.27
C ILE A 562 -6.27 -29.96 31.75
N GLY A 563 -6.95 -31.04 31.32
CA GLY A 563 -7.31 -31.26 29.93
C GLY A 563 -8.25 -30.20 29.36
N VAL A 564 -9.32 -29.85 30.10
CA VAL A 564 -10.22 -28.75 29.68
C VAL A 564 -9.48 -27.42 29.61
N VAL A 565 -8.66 -27.08 30.61
CA VAL A 565 -7.86 -25.84 30.59
C VAL A 565 -6.88 -25.84 29.41
N GLY A 566 -6.21 -26.96 29.12
CA GLY A 566 -5.31 -27.06 27.97
C GLY A 566 -6.01 -26.86 26.62
N VAL A 567 -7.23 -27.41 26.46
CA VAL A 567 -8.05 -27.23 25.24
C VAL A 567 -8.64 -25.82 25.15
N VAL A 568 -8.94 -25.16 26.26
CA VAL A 568 -9.38 -23.75 26.27
C VAL A 568 -8.20 -22.78 26.03
N MET A 569 -6.96 -23.20 26.31
CA MET A 569 -5.75 -22.40 26.09
C MET A 569 -5.13 -22.58 24.69
N SER A 570 -5.58 -23.52 23.87
CA SER A 570 -5.22 -23.58 22.45
C SER A 570 -6.01 -22.56 21.65
N LYS A 571 -5.35 -21.81 20.74
CA LYS A 571 -6.00 -20.83 19.87
C LYS A 571 -7.23 -21.44 19.14
N GLU A 572 -8.30 -20.65 19.08
CA GLU A 572 -9.55 -21.01 18.42
C GLU A 572 -9.34 -21.14 16.90
N TYR A 573 -10.16 -21.96 16.24
CA TYR A 573 -9.95 -22.36 14.85
C TYR A 573 -10.31 -21.24 13.87
N TYR A 574 -9.36 -20.34 13.63
CA TYR A 574 -9.46 -19.35 12.56
C TYR A 574 -8.76 -19.88 11.31
N CYS A 575 -9.52 -19.92 10.24
CA CYS A 575 -9.06 -20.03 8.86
C CYS A 575 -9.56 -18.76 8.17
N SER A 576 -8.71 -18.06 7.42
CA SER A 576 -9.20 -16.92 6.64
C SER A 576 -10.18 -17.44 5.57
N PRO A 577 -11.38 -16.86 5.43
CA PRO A 577 -12.24 -17.15 4.27
C PRO A 577 -11.69 -16.54 2.98
N VAL A 578 -10.76 -15.58 3.08
CA VAL A 578 -10.16 -14.82 1.98
C VAL A 578 -8.67 -15.17 1.86
N GLU A 579 -8.25 -15.49 0.64
CA GLU A 579 -6.86 -15.67 0.21
C GLU A 579 -6.40 -14.46 -0.61
N TYR A 580 -5.09 -14.27 -0.70
CA TYR A 580 -4.47 -13.11 -1.34
C TYR A 580 -3.36 -13.54 -2.31
N GLY A 581 -2.99 -12.66 -3.25
CA GLY A 581 -1.85 -12.89 -4.14
C GLY A 581 -1.33 -11.59 -4.75
N ILE A 582 -0.01 -11.47 -4.87
CA ILE A 582 0.66 -10.27 -5.38
C ILE A 582 1.22 -10.59 -6.77
N VAL A 583 0.95 -9.74 -7.78
CA VAL A 583 1.43 -9.93 -9.15
C VAL A 583 2.11 -8.66 -9.65
N PHE A 584 3.39 -8.78 -9.98
CA PHE A 584 4.16 -7.76 -10.68
C PHE A 584 4.16 -8.02 -12.20
N ASP A 585 3.76 -7.01 -12.98
CA ASP A 585 3.96 -6.97 -14.43
C ASP A 585 5.32 -6.34 -14.75
N GLY A 586 6.28 -7.18 -15.13
CA GLY A 586 7.60 -6.77 -15.58
C GLY A 586 7.57 -6.30 -17.04
N GLY A 587 6.90 -5.18 -17.30
CA GLY A 587 6.77 -4.56 -18.61
C GLY A 587 8.11 -4.14 -19.24
N SER A 588 8.11 -3.93 -20.56
CA SER A 588 9.30 -3.43 -21.29
C SER A 588 9.69 -2.00 -20.93
N SER A 589 8.72 -1.20 -20.49
CA SER A 589 8.85 0.27 -20.41
C SER A 589 8.59 0.81 -18.99
N HIS A 590 8.03 -0.01 -18.10
CA HIS A 590 7.83 0.20 -16.66
C HIS A 590 7.53 -1.15 -16.01
N THR A 591 7.58 -1.23 -14.69
CA THR A 591 7.04 -2.36 -13.90
C THR A 591 5.80 -1.86 -13.16
N SER A 592 4.76 -2.67 -13.00
CA SER A 592 3.60 -2.37 -12.14
C SER A 592 3.31 -3.53 -11.20
N MET A 593 2.50 -3.30 -10.16
CA MET A 593 2.10 -4.31 -9.18
C MET A 593 0.61 -4.22 -8.89
N ALA A 594 -0.07 -5.36 -8.82
CA ALA A 594 -1.40 -5.50 -8.26
C ALA A 594 -1.40 -6.47 -7.07
N VAL A 595 -2.17 -6.15 -6.03
CA VAL A 595 -2.54 -7.07 -4.96
C VAL A 595 -3.99 -7.52 -5.20
N TYR A 596 -4.22 -8.82 -5.18
CA TYR A 596 -5.49 -9.46 -5.45
C TYR A 596 -5.99 -10.25 -4.24
N GLN A 597 -7.32 -10.40 -4.13
CA GLN A 597 -7.99 -11.20 -3.10
C GLN A 597 -9.13 -12.04 -3.68
N TRP A 598 -9.42 -13.21 -3.07
CA TRP A 598 -10.51 -14.11 -3.47
C TRP A 598 -10.97 -15.00 -2.31
N LEU A 599 -12.15 -15.63 -2.42
CA LEU A 599 -12.57 -16.67 -1.46
C LEU A 599 -11.76 -17.95 -1.61
N ALA A 600 -11.29 -18.51 -0.48
CA ALA A 600 -10.61 -19.81 -0.43
C ALA A 600 -11.47 -20.98 -0.99
N ASP A 601 -12.80 -20.88 -0.89
CA ASP A 601 -13.72 -21.80 -1.58
C ASP A 601 -13.86 -21.41 -3.06
N THR A 602 -12.92 -21.87 -3.89
CA THR A 602 -12.87 -21.50 -5.31
C THR A 602 -14.05 -22.07 -6.11
N THR A 603 -14.56 -21.30 -7.08
CA THR A 603 -15.68 -21.75 -7.92
C THR A 603 -15.21 -22.79 -8.95
N LYS A 604 -15.26 -24.07 -8.53
CA LYS A 604 -14.83 -25.26 -9.31
C LYS A 604 -13.35 -25.24 -9.70
N GLY A 605 -12.46 -24.81 -8.79
CA GLY A 605 -11.02 -24.72 -9.05
C GLY A 605 -10.61 -23.43 -9.77
N THR A 606 -11.35 -22.34 -9.60
CA THR A 606 -10.99 -20.99 -10.08
C THR A 606 -11.61 -19.95 -9.15
N GLY A 607 -10.80 -19.08 -8.57
CA GLY A 607 -11.26 -17.99 -7.70
C GLY A 607 -12.05 -16.93 -8.47
N VAL A 608 -12.99 -16.28 -7.79
CA VAL A 608 -13.51 -14.96 -8.19
C VAL A 608 -12.60 -13.96 -7.50
N VAL A 609 -11.90 -13.14 -8.28
CA VAL A 609 -10.77 -12.32 -7.85
C VAL A 609 -11.13 -10.84 -7.91
N SER A 610 -10.88 -10.13 -6.82
CA SER A 610 -10.97 -8.66 -6.76
C SER A 610 -9.57 -8.05 -6.59
N GLN A 611 -9.38 -6.81 -7.05
CA GLN A 611 -8.14 -6.06 -6.90
C GLN A 611 -8.19 -5.24 -5.61
N LEU A 612 -7.31 -5.57 -4.66
CA LEU A 612 -7.18 -4.88 -3.38
C LEU A 612 -6.33 -3.61 -3.50
N ALA A 613 -5.22 -3.66 -4.24
CA ALA A 613 -4.35 -2.51 -4.44
C ALA A 613 -3.65 -2.55 -5.80
N PHE A 614 -3.23 -1.40 -6.30
CA PHE A 614 -2.48 -1.26 -7.55
C PHE A 614 -1.46 -0.14 -7.49
N ALA A 615 -0.24 -0.42 -7.94
CA ALA A 615 0.82 0.55 -8.17
C ALA A 615 1.20 0.52 -9.66
N SER A 616 0.94 1.62 -10.36
CA SER A 616 1.15 1.74 -11.81
C SER A 616 2.63 1.90 -12.23
N GLY A 617 3.54 2.07 -11.27
CA GLY A 617 4.97 2.26 -11.51
C GLY A 617 5.84 1.88 -10.32
N CYS A 618 6.36 0.65 -10.33
CA CYS A 618 7.45 0.21 -9.47
C CYS A 618 8.77 0.69 -10.12
N GLY A 619 9.16 1.92 -9.82
CA GLY A 619 10.31 2.62 -10.40
C GLY A 619 10.05 3.24 -11.78
N GLU A 620 11.01 4.03 -12.27
CA GLU A 620 10.86 4.82 -13.51
C GLU A 620 11.03 3.99 -14.82
N ALA A 621 11.44 2.72 -14.75
CA ALA A 621 11.83 1.92 -15.92
C ALA A 621 11.44 0.43 -15.84
N GLY A 622 11.35 -0.23 -17.00
CA GLY A 622 11.07 -1.67 -17.10
C GLY A 622 12.32 -2.53 -16.82
N LEU A 623 12.13 -3.76 -16.34
CA LEU A 623 13.19 -4.65 -15.83
C LEU A 623 14.40 -4.82 -16.78
N SER A 624 14.16 -4.89 -18.10
CA SER A 624 15.23 -5.05 -19.08
C SER A 624 16.16 -3.84 -19.24
N SER A 625 15.83 -2.69 -18.66
CA SER A 625 16.72 -1.52 -18.62
C SER A 625 17.89 -1.70 -17.63
N PHE A 626 17.70 -2.52 -16.59
CA PHE A 626 18.72 -2.84 -15.59
C PHE A 626 19.72 -3.92 -16.05
N ALA A 627 19.78 -4.22 -17.35
CA ALA A 627 20.68 -5.24 -17.90
C ALA A 627 22.16 -4.97 -17.61
N ASP A 628 22.56 -3.70 -17.50
CA ASP A 628 23.93 -3.27 -17.17
C ASP A 628 24.10 -2.85 -15.69
N ASP A 629 23.01 -2.80 -14.91
CA ASP A 629 23.01 -2.53 -13.45
C ASP A 629 21.89 -3.31 -12.73
N PRO A 630 22.03 -4.64 -12.55
CA PRO A 630 20.94 -5.48 -12.02
C PRO A 630 20.50 -5.14 -10.58
N GLU A 631 21.39 -4.61 -9.74
CA GLU A 631 21.06 -4.27 -8.34
C GLU A 631 20.06 -3.11 -8.27
N GLY A 632 20.00 -2.24 -9.28
CA GLY A 632 19.01 -1.17 -9.39
C GLY A 632 17.55 -1.66 -9.42
N VAL A 633 17.31 -2.93 -9.78
CA VAL A 633 15.98 -3.56 -9.75
C VAL A 633 15.40 -3.59 -8.34
N ALA A 634 16.20 -3.86 -7.32
CA ALA A 634 15.70 -3.99 -5.95
C ALA A 634 15.06 -2.67 -5.46
N HIS A 635 15.71 -1.55 -5.72
CA HIS A 635 15.20 -0.22 -5.37
C HIS A 635 13.94 0.16 -6.19
N GLY A 636 13.83 -0.32 -7.44
CA GLY A 636 12.62 -0.13 -8.24
C GLY A 636 11.40 -0.89 -7.70
N LEU A 637 11.58 -1.99 -6.98
CA LEU A 637 10.48 -2.79 -6.42
C LEU A 637 10.12 -2.42 -4.97
N GLU A 638 10.97 -1.66 -4.29
CA GLU A 638 10.90 -1.33 -2.86
C GLU A 638 9.56 -0.70 -2.46
N ASP A 639 9.17 0.42 -3.09
CA ASP A 639 7.90 1.12 -2.80
C ASP A 639 6.66 0.23 -3.02
N CYS A 640 6.69 -0.63 -4.03
CA CYS A 640 5.59 -1.55 -4.34
C CYS A 640 5.49 -2.70 -3.33
N LEU A 641 6.63 -3.26 -2.91
CA LEU A 641 6.65 -4.31 -1.88
C LEU A 641 6.19 -3.76 -0.53
N ALA A 642 6.63 -2.55 -0.17
CA ALA A 642 6.12 -1.85 1.01
C ALA A 642 4.60 -1.63 0.94
N LEU A 643 4.05 -1.22 -0.21
CA LEU A 643 2.60 -1.13 -0.41
C LEU A 643 1.90 -2.49 -0.27
N ALA A 644 2.49 -3.58 -0.75
CA ALA A 644 1.91 -4.92 -0.58
C ALA A 644 1.88 -5.37 0.88
N GLU A 645 2.95 -5.10 1.66
CA GLU A 645 3.00 -5.42 3.09
C GLU A 645 1.97 -4.61 3.87
N LEU A 646 1.79 -3.34 3.50
CA LEU A 646 0.86 -2.39 4.11
C LEU A 646 -0.63 -2.77 3.93
N VAL A 647 -1.03 -3.25 2.75
CA VAL A 647 -2.45 -3.56 2.46
C VAL A 647 -2.85 -4.99 2.84
N LEU A 648 -1.91 -5.85 3.21
CA LEU A 648 -2.17 -7.25 3.55
C LEU A 648 -2.07 -7.47 5.06
N PRO A 649 -3.02 -8.19 5.70
CA PRO A 649 -2.89 -8.51 7.12
C PRO A 649 -1.65 -9.36 7.41
N GLU A 650 -0.83 -8.99 8.41
CA GLU A 650 0.45 -9.66 8.73
C GLU A 650 0.33 -11.19 8.83
N PHE A 651 -0.77 -11.70 9.40
CA PHE A 651 -1.00 -13.14 9.56
C PHE A 651 -1.20 -13.90 8.25
N THR A 652 -1.42 -13.22 7.11
CA THR A 652 -1.53 -13.84 5.77
C THR A 652 -0.26 -13.69 4.94
N HIS A 653 0.71 -12.87 5.34
CA HIS A 653 1.92 -12.60 4.54
C HIS A 653 2.64 -13.90 4.14
N GLY A 654 2.94 -14.76 5.12
CA GLY A 654 3.67 -16.02 4.90
C GLY A 654 2.93 -17.07 4.06
N ASP A 655 1.62 -16.90 3.83
CA ASP A 655 0.80 -17.73 2.94
C ASP A 655 0.52 -17.04 1.59
N THR A 656 0.74 -15.74 1.47
CA THR A 656 0.40 -14.94 0.28
C THR A 656 1.47 -15.07 -0.81
N PRO A 657 1.20 -15.72 -1.95
CA PRO A 657 2.18 -15.87 -3.01
C PRO A 657 2.45 -14.55 -3.74
N VAL A 658 3.74 -14.20 -3.85
CA VAL A 658 4.22 -13.14 -4.74
C VAL A 658 4.67 -13.72 -6.08
N PHE A 659 4.30 -13.05 -7.19
CA PHE A 659 4.63 -13.42 -8.55
C PHE A 659 5.20 -12.21 -9.30
N LEU A 660 6.11 -12.47 -10.24
CA LEU A 660 6.56 -11.51 -11.25
C LEU A 660 6.63 -12.21 -12.61
N GLY A 661 5.85 -11.69 -13.56
CA GLY A 661 5.92 -12.11 -14.97
C GLY A 661 6.55 -10.99 -15.79
N ALA A 662 7.77 -11.18 -16.29
CA ALA A 662 8.37 -10.20 -17.19
C ALA A 662 8.02 -10.48 -18.65
N THR A 663 7.62 -9.46 -19.40
CA THR A 663 7.03 -9.61 -20.74
C THR A 663 8.07 -9.43 -21.86
N ALA A 664 7.73 -8.70 -22.92
CA ALA A 664 8.52 -8.64 -24.15
C ALA A 664 9.94 -8.04 -23.98
N GLY A 665 10.15 -7.11 -23.05
CA GLY A 665 11.47 -6.52 -22.79
C GLY A 665 12.48 -7.57 -22.35
N MET A 666 12.13 -8.37 -21.34
CA MET A 666 12.98 -9.49 -20.89
C MET A 666 13.03 -10.63 -21.90
N ARG A 667 11.98 -10.86 -22.71
CA ARG A 667 12.06 -11.79 -23.87
C ARG A 667 13.11 -11.36 -24.89
N LEU A 668 13.30 -10.06 -25.13
CA LEU A 668 14.35 -9.54 -26.02
C LEU A 668 15.73 -9.61 -25.37
N LEU A 669 15.86 -9.23 -24.10
CA LEU A 669 17.13 -9.32 -23.37
C LEU A 669 17.63 -10.77 -23.33
N ASN A 670 16.81 -11.71 -22.85
CA ASN A 670 17.16 -13.14 -22.82
C ASN A 670 17.48 -13.74 -24.20
N ALA A 671 16.92 -13.18 -25.27
CA ALA A 671 17.20 -13.64 -26.63
C ALA A 671 18.54 -13.13 -27.20
N THR A 672 19.16 -12.12 -26.57
CA THR A 672 20.41 -11.49 -27.05
C THR A 672 21.56 -11.60 -26.05
N ASP A 673 21.27 -11.51 -24.77
CA ASP A 673 22.20 -11.66 -23.65
C ASP A 673 21.50 -12.40 -22.49
N PRO A 674 21.50 -13.77 -22.53
CA PRO A 674 20.91 -14.58 -21.46
C PRO A 674 21.56 -14.34 -20.10
N ASP A 675 22.87 -14.09 -20.06
CA ASP A 675 23.62 -13.91 -18.81
C ASP A 675 23.15 -12.63 -18.08
N LYS A 676 22.94 -11.52 -18.80
CA LYS A 676 22.33 -10.31 -18.22
C LYS A 676 20.87 -10.51 -17.82
N SER A 677 20.10 -11.27 -18.60
CA SER A 677 18.72 -11.60 -18.24
C SER A 677 18.65 -12.40 -16.95
N ASP A 678 19.54 -13.39 -16.78
CA ASP A 678 19.61 -14.19 -15.57
C ASP A 678 20.09 -13.37 -14.36
N ALA A 679 21.05 -12.45 -14.54
CA ALA A 679 21.50 -11.54 -13.48
C ALA A 679 20.37 -10.61 -12.95
N VAL A 680 19.54 -10.05 -13.85
CA VAL A 680 18.34 -9.28 -13.47
C VAL A 680 17.38 -10.15 -12.66
N PHE A 681 17.15 -11.39 -13.07
CA PHE A 681 16.25 -12.31 -12.34
C PHE A 681 16.86 -12.87 -11.04
N GLU A 682 18.18 -12.92 -10.90
CA GLU A 682 18.86 -13.27 -9.65
C GLU A 682 18.56 -12.20 -8.58
N VAL A 683 18.65 -10.91 -8.94
CA VAL A 683 18.27 -9.81 -8.04
C VAL A 683 16.78 -9.85 -7.71
N VAL A 684 15.88 -9.99 -8.69
CA VAL A 684 14.42 -10.11 -8.42
C VAL A 684 14.10 -11.24 -7.43
N ARG A 685 14.68 -12.43 -7.64
CA ARG A 685 14.42 -13.60 -6.77
C ARG A 685 14.95 -13.36 -5.36
N LYS A 686 16.14 -12.77 -5.23
CA LYS A 686 16.71 -12.38 -3.94
C LYS A 686 15.81 -11.36 -3.23
N THR A 687 15.42 -10.28 -3.90
CA THR A 687 14.52 -9.26 -3.36
C THR A 687 13.24 -9.89 -2.83
N PHE A 688 12.57 -10.76 -3.59
CA PHE A 688 11.35 -11.43 -3.14
C PHE A 688 11.58 -12.46 -2.02
N ALA A 689 12.72 -13.17 -2.02
CA ALA A 689 13.09 -14.10 -0.95
C ALA A 689 13.41 -13.41 0.39
N ASP A 690 13.74 -12.12 0.36
CA ASP A 690 13.99 -11.28 1.54
C ASP A 690 12.69 -10.65 2.13
N THR A 691 11.52 -10.84 1.48
CA THR A 691 10.19 -10.36 1.95
C THR A 691 9.47 -11.36 2.87
N PRO A 692 8.43 -10.95 3.64
CA PRO A 692 7.62 -11.89 4.43
C PRO A 692 6.66 -12.75 3.59
N PHE A 693 6.61 -12.57 2.27
CA PHE A 693 5.65 -13.25 1.39
C PHE A 693 6.05 -14.68 1.01
N TYR A 694 5.05 -15.48 0.60
CA TYR A 694 5.28 -16.84 0.15
C TYR A 694 6.06 -16.85 -1.19
N PHE A 695 7.36 -17.13 -1.14
CA PHE A 695 8.24 -17.22 -2.31
C PHE A 695 9.13 -18.46 -2.25
N THR A 696 8.55 -19.64 -2.49
CA THR A 696 9.25 -20.94 -2.38
C THR A 696 9.56 -21.60 -3.73
N TYR A 697 8.86 -21.22 -4.79
CA TYR A 697 9.06 -21.73 -6.15
C TYR A 697 9.63 -20.64 -7.06
N GLU A 698 10.78 -20.07 -6.67
CA GLU A 698 11.40 -18.87 -7.24
C GLU A 698 11.34 -18.79 -8.79
N THR A 699 11.72 -19.87 -9.49
CA THR A 699 11.78 -19.90 -10.97
C THR A 699 10.42 -20.03 -11.65
N ARG A 700 9.35 -20.32 -10.90
CA ARG A 700 7.95 -20.31 -11.38
C ARG A 700 7.26 -19.01 -10.99
N GLN A 701 7.60 -18.47 -9.82
CA GLN A 701 7.02 -17.24 -9.28
C GLN A 701 7.62 -16.00 -9.94
N ALA A 702 8.94 -15.92 -10.12
CA ALA A 702 9.62 -14.87 -10.87
C ALA A 702 10.22 -15.43 -12.18
N SER A 703 9.57 -15.15 -13.31
CA SER A 703 9.95 -15.70 -14.62
C SER A 703 9.61 -14.80 -15.81
N ILE A 704 10.21 -15.10 -16.97
CA ILE A 704 9.86 -14.47 -18.25
C ILE A 704 8.58 -15.12 -18.79
N LEU A 705 7.52 -14.32 -18.89
CA LEU A 705 6.24 -14.76 -19.40
C LEU A 705 6.34 -15.03 -20.91
N ARG A 706 5.82 -16.19 -21.33
CA ARG A 706 5.71 -16.51 -22.77
C ARG A 706 4.61 -15.66 -23.41
N GLY A 707 4.81 -15.25 -24.66
CA GLY A 707 3.85 -14.40 -25.36
C GLY A 707 2.45 -15.01 -25.55
N ASP A 708 2.34 -16.35 -25.63
CA ASP A 708 1.03 -17.04 -25.62
C ASP A 708 0.36 -16.98 -24.24
N LYS A 709 1.14 -16.96 -23.15
CA LYS A 709 0.60 -16.82 -21.80
C LYS A 709 0.13 -15.39 -21.52
N GLU A 710 0.95 -14.41 -21.86
CA GLU A 710 0.59 -12.98 -21.89
C GLU A 710 -0.74 -12.79 -22.64
N GLY A 711 -0.81 -13.26 -23.89
CA GLY A 711 -2.02 -13.16 -24.72
C GLY A 711 -3.24 -13.91 -24.16
N THR A 712 -3.06 -15.09 -23.54
CA THR A 712 -4.19 -15.78 -22.87
C THR A 712 -4.65 -15.06 -21.61
N SER A 713 -3.73 -14.46 -20.84
CA SER A 713 -4.06 -13.74 -19.63
C SER A 713 -4.86 -12.47 -19.95
N SER A 714 -4.47 -11.69 -20.96
CA SER A 714 -5.27 -10.54 -21.45
C SER A 714 -6.69 -10.95 -21.88
N TRP A 715 -6.84 -12.15 -22.46
CA TRP A 715 -8.15 -12.73 -22.80
C TRP A 715 -8.98 -13.12 -21.57
N ILE A 716 -8.35 -13.65 -20.51
CA ILE A 716 -9.04 -13.94 -19.25
C ILE A 716 -9.54 -12.63 -18.64
N SER A 717 -8.69 -11.60 -18.50
CA SER A 717 -9.09 -10.29 -17.99
C SER A 717 -10.29 -9.71 -18.75
N ALA A 718 -10.23 -9.72 -20.09
CA ALA A 718 -11.29 -9.16 -20.94
C ALA A 718 -12.65 -9.85 -20.77
N ASN A 719 -12.65 -11.16 -20.51
CA ASN A 719 -13.86 -11.97 -20.34
C ASN A 719 -14.35 -12.07 -18.90
N TYR A 720 -13.45 -11.85 -17.94
CA TYR A 720 -13.79 -11.74 -16.52
C TYR A 720 -14.49 -10.40 -16.26
N LEU A 721 -13.83 -9.29 -16.60
CA LEU A 721 -14.36 -7.92 -16.48
C LEU A 721 -15.62 -7.68 -17.34
N GLY A 722 -15.81 -8.47 -18.39
CA GLY A 722 -17.02 -8.45 -19.24
C GLY A 722 -18.15 -9.40 -18.82
N GLU A 723 -18.02 -10.09 -17.68
CA GLU A 723 -18.96 -11.11 -17.15
C GLU A 723 -19.12 -12.39 -18.04
N ASN A 724 -18.35 -12.52 -19.13
CA ASN A 724 -18.54 -13.58 -20.13
C ASN A 724 -18.13 -14.98 -19.61
N LEU A 725 -17.32 -15.05 -18.55
CA LEU A 725 -16.91 -16.30 -17.91
C LEU A 725 -18.00 -16.95 -17.02
N GLY A 726 -19.14 -16.29 -16.80
CA GLY A 726 -20.25 -16.83 -16.00
C GLY A 726 -20.16 -16.54 -14.50
N VAL A 727 -19.27 -15.62 -14.13
CA VAL A 727 -19.10 -15.02 -12.80
C VAL A 727 -19.15 -13.50 -12.95
N GLU A 728 -19.58 -12.82 -11.89
CA GLU A 728 -19.59 -11.37 -11.77
C GLU A 728 -18.36 -10.97 -10.95
N PRO A 729 -17.53 -9.99 -11.39
CA PRO A 729 -16.38 -9.55 -10.60
C PRO A 729 -16.81 -8.78 -9.33
N ASP A 730 -16.16 -9.08 -8.20
CA ASP A 730 -16.41 -8.39 -6.94
C ASP A 730 -15.67 -7.03 -6.90
N THR A 731 -16.31 -5.98 -6.37
CA THR A 731 -15.99 -4.57 -6.68
C THR A 731 -14.83 -3.92 -5.90
N GLY A 732 -14.17 -4.65 -5.00
CA GLY A 732 -12.98 -4.19 -4.27
C GLY A 732 -13.03 -4.54 -2.79
N ASP A 733 -14.22 -4.50 -2.20
CA ASP A 733 -14.40 -4.67 -0.76
C ASP A 733 -14.27 -6.13 -0.31
N ILE A 734 -13.63 -6.33 0.85
CA ILE A 734 -13.60 -7.63 1.55
C ILE A 734 -15.02 -8.15 1.80
N ILE A 735 -15.98 -7.24 2.02
CA ILE A 735 -17.40 -7.57 2.25
C ILE A 735 -18.05 -8.16 1.00
N ASP A 736 -17.75 -7.61 -0.19
CA ASP A 736 -18.27 -8.13 -1.46
C ASP A 736 -17.78 -9.56 -1.69
N VAL A 737 -16.47 -9.79 -1.53
CA VAL A 737 -15.84 -11.12 -1.64
C VAL A 737 -16.48 -12.13 -0.67
N LEU A 738 -16.86 -11.70 0.54
CA LEU A 738 -17.57 -12.55 1.51
C LEU A 738 -19.04 -12.83 1.18
N THR A 739 -19.60 -12.21 0.13
CA THR A 739 -20.97 -12.45 -0.35
C THR A 739 -20.97 -13.08 -1.74
N PRO A 740 -20.99 -14.43 -1.86
CA PRO A 740 -20.82 -15.11 -3.14
C PRO A 740 -21.74 -14.60 -4.25
N SER A 741 -21.14 -13.93 -5.22
CA SER A 741 -21.78 -13.42 -6.43
C SER A 741 -22.41 -14.60 -7.20
N LYS A 742 -23.65 -14.44 -7.65
CA LYS A 742 -24.45 -15.57 -8.15
C LYS A 742 -23.95 -15.99 -9.53
N PRO A 743 -23.81 -17.30 -9.82
CA PRO A 743 -23.46 -17.76 -11.16
C PRO A 743 -24.44 -17.22 -12.22
N ILE A 744 -23.91 -16.46 -13.17
CA ILE A 744 -24.66 -15.83 -14.25
C ILE A 744 -24.56 -16.64 -15.55
N PRO A 745 -25.52 -16.53 -16.48
CA PRO A 745 -25.45 -17.24 -17.75
C PRO A 745 -24.23 -16.77 -18.57
N THR A 746 -23.35 -17.71 -18.96
CA THR A 746 -22.16 -17.40 -19.77
C THR A 746 -22.56 -16.74 -21.08
N ARG A 747 -22.03 -15.54 -21.34
CA ARG A 747 -22.22 -14.79 -22.59
C ARG A 747 -21.21 -15.26 -23.67
N PRO A 748 -21.38 -14.89 -24.96
CA PRO A 748 -20.31 -15.00 -25.94
C PRO A 748 -19.05 -14.29 -25.44
N THR A 749 -17.88 -14.85 -25.66
CA THR A 749 -16.61 -14.32 -25.14
C THR A 749 -16.03 -13.25 -26.06
N PHE A 750 -15.46 -12.19 -25.47
CA PHE A 750 -14.64 -11.22 -26.18
C PHE A 750 -13.33 -11.87 -26.65
N GLY A 751 -12.79 -11.40 -27.78
CA GLY A 751 -11.37 -11.47 -28.08
C GLY A 751 -10.59 -10.38 -27.32
N ALA A 752 -9.27 -10.52 -27.24
CA ALA A 752 -8.38 -9.54 -26.63
C ALA A 752 -7.28 -9.12 -27.62
N LEU A 753 -7.01 -7.81 -27.65
CA LEU A 753 -5.93 -7.17 -28.39
C LEU A 753 -5.06 -6.42 -27.38
N ASP A 754 -3.81 -6.83 -27.24
CA ASP A 754 -2.84 -6.22 -26.32
C ASP A 754 -1.72 -5.55 -27.12
N LEU A 755 -1.24 -4.40 -26.65
CA LEU A 755 -0.14 -3.67 -27.26
C LEU A 755 0.76 -3.12 -26.15
N GLY A 756 1.81 -3.88 -25.84
CA GLY A 756 2.91 -3.44 -24.98
C GLY A 756 3.93 -2.57 -25.74
N GLY A 757 5.03 -2.24 -25.07
CA GLY A 757 6.14 -1.48 -25.69
C GLY A 757 6.95 -2.31 -26.69
N ALA A 758 7.15 -3.61 -26.42
CA ALA A 758 7.98 -4.50 -27.26
C ALA A 758 7.26 -5.68 -27.96
N SER A 759 5.98 -5.97 -27.66
CA SER A 759 5.15 -6.88 -28.47
C SER A 759 3.68 -6.46 -28.53
N THR A 760 2.93 -7.06 -29.46
CA THR A 760 1.46 -7.05 -29.47
C THR A 760 0.91 -8.48 -29.51
N GLN A 761 -0.29 -8.67 -28.97
CA GLN A 761 -0.97 -9.95 -28.85
C GLN A 761 -2.38 -9.87 -29.43
N ILE A 762 -2.83 -10.98 -30.00
CA ILE A 762 -4.22 -11.19 -30.40
C ILE A 762 -4.65 -12.58 -29.96
N THR A 763 -5.74 -12.65 -29.18
CA THR A 763 -6.27 -13.89 -28.60
C THR A 763 -7.79 -13.92 -28.69
N PHE A 764 -8.38 -14.96 -29.28
CA PHE A 764 -9.83 -15.11 -29.37
C PHE A 764 -10.25 -16.55 -29.72
N ILE A 765 -11.56 -16.82 -29.71
CA ILE A 765 -12.15 -18.07 -30.21
C ILE A 765 -12.60 -17.83 -31.66
N PRO A 766 -11.93 -18.43 -32.66
CA PRO A 766 -12.36 -18.31 -34.06
C PRO A 766 -13.65 -19.08 -34.32
N GLU A 767 -14.28 -18.83 -35.47
CA GLU A 767 -15.55 -19.48 -35.88
C GLU A 767 -15.46 -21.02 -35.90
N ASP A 768 -14.30 -21.58 -36.31
CA ASP A 768 -13.99 -23.01 -36.24
C ASP A 768 -12.67 -23.27 -35.49
N PRO A 769 -12.71 -23.51 -34.16
CA PRO A 769 -11.53 -23.83 -33.36
C PRO A 769 -10.80 -25.11 -33.80
N SER A 770 -11.46 -26.03 -34.51
CA SER A 770 -10.82 -27.26 -34.98
C SER A 770 -9.70 -27.01 -35.99
N GLN A 771 -9.67 -25.84 -36.63
CA GLN A 771 -8.67 -25.45 -37.63
C GLN A 771 -7.40 -24.80 -37.03
N ILE A 772 -7.39 -24.44 -35.73
CA ILE A 772 -6.23 -23.77 -35.11
C ILE A 772 -5.02 -24.73 -35.06
N PRO A 773 -3.87 -24.41 -35.68
CA PRO A 773 -2.68 -25.27 -35.60
C PRO A 773 -2.19 -25.39 -34.14
N PRO A 774 -1.61 -26.53 -33.72
CA PRO A 774 -1.24 -26.78 -32.32
C PRO A 774 -0.33 -25.70 -31.70
N GLU A 775 0.51 -25.05 -32.50
CA GLU A 775 1.45 -24.01 -32.09
C GLU A 775 0.81 -22.62 -31.87
N TYR A 776 -0.43 -22.41 -32.34
CA TYR A 776 -1.26 -21.22 -32.09
C TYR A 776 -2.43 -21.49 -31.12
N ARG A 777 -2.56 -22.73 -30.63
CA ARG A 777 -3.68 -23.22 -29.82
C ARG A 777 -3.35 -23.13 -28.34
N ALA A 778 -4.17 -22.41 -27.57
CA ALA A 778 -4.11 -22.41 -26.12
C ALA A 778 -5.40 -23.00 -25.52
N ASN A 779 -5.22 -23.99 -24.63
CA ASN A 779 -6.32 -24.61 -23.90
C ASN A 779 -6.34 -24.06 -22.46
N LEU A 780 -7.49 -23.58 -22.02
CA LEU A 780 -7.73 -23.09 -20.65
C LEU A 780 -8.91 -23.85 -20.05
N ARG A 781 -8.96 -23.91 -18.71
CA ARG A 781 -10.12 -24.41 -17.97
C ARG A 781 -10.40 -23.45 -16.83
N LEU A 782 -11.54 -22.78 -16.87
CA LEU A 782 -11.93 -21.71 -15.95
C LEU A 782 -13.38 -21.94 -15.52
N TYR A 783 -13.65 -21.85 -14.21
CA TYR A 783 -15.00 -22.01 -13.63
C TYR A 783 -15.71 -23.31 -14.08
N GLY A 784 -14.91 -24.37 -14.27
CA GLY A 784 -15.32 -25.70 -14.72
C GLY A 784 -15.68 -25.83 -16.21
N LYS A 785 -15.35 -24.84 -17.05
CA LYS A 785 -15.55 -24.86 -18.51
C LYS A 785 -14.19 -24.87 -19.22
N ASP A 786 -14.03 -25.75 -20.20
CA ASP A 786 -12.85 -25.81 -21.06
C ASP A 786 -13.01 -24.82 -22.24
N TYR A 787 -11.95 -24.09 -22.56
CA TYR A 787 -11.87 -23.09 -23.62
C TYR A 787 -10.68 -23.39 -24.53
N GLU A 788 -10.89 -23.27 -25.84
CA GLU A 788 -9.89 -23.50 -26.89
C GLU A 788 -9.71 -22.20 -27.68
N LEU A 789 -8.57 -21.55 -27.48
CA LEU A 789 -8.28 -20.21 -28.00
C LEU A 789 -7.24 -20.29 -29.12
N TYR A 790 -7.39 -19.43 -30.12
CA TYR A 790 -6.26 -18.97 -30.92
C TYR A 790 -5.53 -17.88 -30.12
N THR A 791 -4.20 -17.94 -30.04
CA THR A 791 -3.38 -16.86 -29.50
C THR A 791 -2.08 -16.69 -30.28
N HIS A 792 -1.63 -15.46 -30.45
CA HIS A 792 -0.28 -15.17 -30.96
C HIS A 792 0.31 -13.90 -30.35
N SER A 793 1.64 -13.84 -30.27
CA SER A 793 2.41 -12.69 -29.78
C SER A 793 3.46 -12.31 -30.82
N PHE A 794 3.31 -11.12 -31.40
CA PHE A 794 4.22 -10.54 -32.36
C PHE A 794 5.29 -9.73 -31.62
N LEU A 795 6.40 -10.40 -31.29
CA LEU A 795 7.59 -9.74 -30.74
C LEU A 795 8.16 -8.73 -31.75
N CYS A 796 8.71 -7.62 -31.26
CA CYS A 796 9.15 -6.46 -32.06
C CYS A 796 8.02 -5.66 -32.75
N TYR A 797 6.75 -5.94 -32.44
CA TYR A 797 5.57 -5.16 -32.86
C TYR A 797 4.83 -4.52 -31.67
N GLY A 798 5.53 -4.30 -30.55
CA GLY A 798 5.06 -3.35 -29.55
C GLY A 798 5.27 -1.91 -30.01
N ALA A 799 4.59 -0.96 -29.37
CA ALA A 799 4.57 0.43 -29.80
C ALA A 799 5.96 1.10 -29.84
N ASP A 800 6.83 0.81 -28.88
CA ASP A 800 8.14 1.47 -28.74
C ASP A 800 9.16 0.87 -29.71
N GLU A 801 9.20 -0.47 -29.82
CA GLU A 801 10.07 -1.16 -30.80
C GLU A 801 9.64 -0.91 -32.24
N ALA A 802 8.33 -0.80 -32.51
CA ALA A 802 7.83 -0.44 -33.84
C ALA A 802 8.21 1.00 -34.22
N GLN A 803 8.20 1.94 -33.26
CA GLN A 803 8.65 3.31 -33.51
C GLN A 803 10.14 3.35 -33.84
N ARG A 804 10.98 2.67 -33.05
CA ARG A 804 12.42 2.56 -33.31
C ARG A 804 12.69 1.95 -34.70
N ARG A 805 11.94 0.91 -35.09
CA ARG A 805 12.03 0.28 -36.43
C ARG A 805 11.60 1.21 -37.56
N LEU A 806 10.61 2.08 -37.35
CA LEU A 806 10.25 3.12 -38.31
C LEU A 806 11.41 4.10 -38.49
N GLU A 807 11.94 4.64 -37.39
CA GLU A 807 13.05 5.60 -37.40
C GLU A 807 14.30 5.02 -38.09
N ALA A 808 14.62 3.76 -37.78
CA ALA A 808 15.66 2.98 -38.44
C ALA A 808 15.43 2.85 -39.96
N ASN A 809 14.21 2.55 -40.41
CA ASN A 809 13.88 2.50 -41.83
C ASN A 809 13.99 3.86 -42.52
N LEU A 810 13.49 4.93 -41.91
CA LEU A 810 13.57 6.27 -42.48
C LEU A 810 15.03 6.70 -42.70
N VAL A 811 15.92 6.40 -41.74
CA VAL A 811 17.36 6.68 -41.86
C VAL A 811 18.03 5.81 -42.92
N LYS A 812 17.66 4.53 -43.01
CA LYS A 812 18.16 3.62 -44.06
C LYS A 812 17.75 4.10 -45.46
N ASP A 813 16.47 4.44 -45.63
CA ASP A 813 15.89 4.85 -46.92
C ASP A 813 16.33 6.25 -47.36
N SER A 814 16.73 7.12 -46.41
CA SER A 814 17.42 8.39 -46.72
C SER A 814 18.87 8.22 -47.18
N GLY A 815 19.41 6.99 -47.15
CA GLY A 815 20.81 6.70 -47.44
C GLY A 815 21.74 7.03 -46.28
N PHE A 816 21.28 6.86 -45.04
CA PHE A 816 21.96 7.19 -43.78
C PHE A 816 22.27 8.68 -43.64
N ALA A 817 21.35 9.54 -44.09
CA ALA A 817 21.51 10.98 -43.96
C ALA A 817 21.37 11.43 -42.49
N GLU A 818 22.36 12.19 -41.99
CA GLU A 818 22.35 12.83 -40.65
C GLU A 818 21.08 13.66 -40.39
N VAL A 819 20.40 14.12 -41.43
CA VAL A 819 19.09 14.77 -41.35
C VAL A 819 18.10 13.99 -42.20
N THR A 820 17.13 13.35 -41.55
CA THR A 820 16.11 12.49 -42.16
C THR A 820 14.73 13.04 -41.86
N LEU A 821 13.77 12.89 -42.78
CA LEU A 821 12.38 13.31 -42.57
C LEU A 821 11.58 12.18 -41.91
N ASN A 822 10.76 12.52 -40.91
CA ASN A 822 9.84 11.60 -40.25
C ASN A 822 8.39 12.06 -40.45
N PRO A 823 7.61 11.39 -41.33
CA PRO A 823 6.24 11.80 -41.59
C PRO A 823 5.29 11.59 -40.40
N CYS A 824 5.62 10.68 -39.49
CA CYS A 824 4.85 10.39 -38.28
C CYS A 824 5.16 11.32 -37.09
N ALA A 825 6.12 12.23 -37.25
CA ALA A 825 6.44 13.26 -36.27
C ALA A 825 5.85 14.61 -36.69
N ALA A 826 5.36 15.39 -35.72
CA ALA A 826 4.67 16.65 -35.95
C ALA A 826 5.53 17.70 -36.66
N THR A 827 4.91 18.50 -37.54
CA THR A 827 5.63 19.59 -38.24
C THR A 827 6.22 20.58 -37.24
N GLY A 828 7.52 20.85 -37.37
CA GLY A 828 8.28 21.71 -36.46
C GLY A 828 8.88 20.98 -35.26
N PHE A 829 8.57 19.70 -35.04
CA PHE A 829 9.28 18.85 -34.10
C PHE A 829 10.56 18.31 -34.75
N SER A 830 11.61 18.18 -33.95
CA SER A 830 12.87 17.55 -34.35
C SER A 830 13.49 16.89 -33.14
N HIS A 831 13.86 15.62 -33.26
CA HIS A 831 14.60 14.88 -32.24
C HIS A 831 15.81 14.19 -32.83
N THR A 832 16.74 13.84 -31.96
CA THR A 832 18.00 13.18 -32.31
C THR A 832 18.05 11.79 -31.71
N VAL A 833 18.48 10.82 -32.50
CA VAL A 833 18.64 9.42 -32.12
C VAL A 833 20.06 8.96 -32.46
N THR A 834 20.67 8.15 -31.61
CA THR A 834 22.01 7.59 -31.88
C THR A 834 21.92 6.36 -32.76
N GLY A 835 23.00 6.08 -33.49
CA GLY A 835 23.18 4.82 -34.19
C GLY A 835 23.14 3.63 -33.23
N GLU A 836 23.67 3.77 -32.02
CA GLU A 836 23.50 2.75 -30.98
C GLU A 836 22.02 2.45 -30.69
N TYR A 837 21.18 3.47 -30.43
CA TYR A 837 19.75 3.27 -30.19
C TYR A 837 19.03 2.61 -31.37
N LEU A 838 19.33 3.01 -32.61
CA LEU A 838 18.67 2.45 -33.80
C LEU A 838 19.15 1.04 -34.14
N TRP A 839 20.47 0.81 -34.12
CA TRP A 839 21.10 -0.36 -34.75
C TRP A 839 21.49 -1.48 -33.78
N LYS A 840 21.79 -1.18 -32.51
CA LYS A 840 22.11 -2.22 -31.50
C LYS A 840 20.86 -2.93 -30.99
N ALA A 841 19.68 -2.33 -31.18
CA ALA A 841 18.41 -2.88 -30.72
C ALA A 841 18.11 -4.26 -31.37
N PRO A 842 17.71 -5.27 -30.57
CA PRO A 842 17.43 -6.63 -31.08
C PRO A 842 16.37 -6.68 -32.19
N CYS A 843 15.45 -5.73 -32.20
CA CYS A 843 14.37 -5.61 -33.18
C CYS A 843 14.78 -4.93 -34.50
N SER A 844 16.00 -4.41 -34.59
CA SER A 844 16.55 -3.72 -35.77
C SER A 844 17.69 -4.48 -36.44
N THR A 845 18.46 -5.28 -35.68
CA THR A 845 19.59 -6.10 -36.19
C THR A 845 19.52 -7.57 -35.76
N GLY A 846 20.14 -8.45 -36.53
CA GLY A 846 20.37 -9.84 -36.15
C GLY A 846 19.12 -10.73 -36.08
N PRO A 847 19.17 -11.87 -35.35
CA PRO A 847 18.17 -12.93 -35.45
C PRO A 847 16.74 -12.52 -35.08
N GLN A 848 16.56 -11.62 -34.11
CA GLN A 848 15.21 -11.17 -33.73
C GLN A 848 14.63 -10.17 -34.73
N ALA A 849 15.44 -9.30 -35.33
CA ALA A 849 15.03 -8.50 -36.49
C ALA A 849 14.63 -9.41 -37.66
N ILE A 850 15.48 -10.35 -38.08
CA ILE A 850 15.16 -11.27 -39.20
C ILE A 850 13.89 -12.07 -38.92
N LYS A 851 13.68 -12.56 -37.69
CA LYS A 851 12.47 -13.31 -37.32
C LYS A 851 11.22 -12.42 -37.19
N GLY A 852 11.39 -11.20 -36.69
CA GLY A 852 10.32 -10.22 -36.46
C GLY A 852 10.00 -9.32 -37.65
N TRP A 853 10.77 -9.37 -38.74
CA TRP A 853 10.59 -8.50 -39.92
C TRP A 853 10.64 -9.30 -41.22
N GLY A 854 11.52 -10.31 -41.29
CA GLY A 854 11.98 -10.90 -42.55
C GLY A 854 13.25 -10.24 -43.09
N SER A 855 13.78 -9.19 -42.44
CA SER A 855 15.08 -8.59 -42.77
C SER A 855 15.75 -7.94 -41.55
N GLU A 856 17.05 -7.67 -41.67
CA GLU A 856 17.82 -6.85 -40.73
C GLU A 856 18.25 -5.54 -41.42
N VAL A 857 18.50 -4.49 -40.64
CA VAL A 857 19.15 -3.28 -41.18
C VAL A 857 20.66 -3.43 -41.08
N THR A 858 21.32 -3.47 -42.24
CA THR A 858 22.78 -3.56 -42.37
C THR A 858 23.40 -2.19 -42.71
N PRO A 859 24.65 -1.93 -42.30
CA PRO A 859 25.38 -0.71 -42.66
C PRO A 859 25.48 -0.43 -44.15
N ALA A 860 25.66 0.85 -44.50
CA ALA A 860 26.06 1.24 -45.84
C ALA A 860 27.39 0.56 -46.25
N PRO A 861 27.53 0.08 -47.52
CA PRO A 861 28.75 -0.54 -47.99
C PRO A 861 29.99 0.35 -47.81
N GLY A 862 30.88 -0.01 -46.88
CA GLY A 862 32.11 0.71 -46.58
C GLY A 862 32.15 1.47 -45.25
N VAL A 863 31.06 1.43 -44.45
CA VAL A 863 31.05 1.92 -43.06
C VAL A 863 31.21 0.73 -42.12
N THR A 864 32.03 0.85 -41.07
CA THR A 864 32.18 -0.17 -40.02
C THR A 864 31.10 -0.01 -38.95
N ASP A 865 30.77 -1.08 -38.24
CA ASP A 865 29.74 -1.08 -37.19
C ASP A 865 30.03 -0.02 -36.11
N ASP A 866 31.29 0.08 -35.65
CA ASP A 866 31.73 1.10 -34.68
C ASP A 866 31.40 2.54 -35.15
N VAL A 867 31.60 2.84 -36.43
CA VAL A 867 31.34 4.17 -37.02
C VAL A 867 29.83 4.40 -37.20
N MET A 868 29.05 3.35 -37.46
CA MET A 868 27.59 3.44 -37.56
C MET A 868 26.93 3.73 -36.20
N LEU A 869 27.47 3.19 -35.11
CA LEU A 869 26.94 3.33 -33.76
C LEU A 869 27.16 4.74 -33.19
N ASP A 870 28.31 5.35 -33.50
CA ASP A 870 28.70 6.71 -33.06
C ASP A 870 27.97 7.86 -33.81
N ILE A 871 27.27 7.58 -34.93
CA ILE A 871 26.54 8.62 -35.69
C ILE A 871 25.26 9.02 -34.96
N THR A 872 24.99 10.33 -34.88
CA THR A 872 23.70 10.87 -34.43
C THR A 872 22.86 11.32 -35.61
N TYR A 873 21.64 10.83 -35.72
CA TYR A 873 20.68 11.18 -36.76
C TYR A 873 19.62 12.13 -36.20
N ARG A 874 19.35 13.22 -36.91
CA ARG A 874 18.28 14.17 -36.60
C ARG A 874 17.05 13.88 -37.47
N LEU A 875 15.96 13.53 -36.82
CA LEU A 875 14.66 13.24 -37.43
C LEU A 875 13.80 14.51 -37.38
N ASN A 876 13.40 15.04 -38.54
CA ASN A 876 12.57 16.22 -38.66
C ASN A 876 11.12 15.84 -39.01
N GLY A 877 10.17 16.23 -38.17
CA GLY A 877 8.75 15.95 -38.38
C GLY A 877 8.13 16.71 -39.56
N THR A 878 7.29 16.01 -40.34
CA THR A 878 6.53 16.62 -41.46
C THR A 878 5.01 16.51 -41.31
N GLY A 879 4.50 15.83 -40.28
CA GLY A 879 3.06 15.72 -39.97
C GLY A 879 2.19 15.26 -41.14
N ASP A 880 2.68 14.32 -41.96
CA ASP A 880 2.01 13.85 -43.17
C ASP A 880 1.36 12.49 -42.90
N PRO A 881 0.02 12.41 -42.77
CA PRO A 881 -0.65 11.17 -42.41
C PRO A 881 -0.56 10.09 -43.49
N ASP A 882 -0.56 10.47 -44.78
CA ASP A 882 -0.54 9.50 -45.89
C ASP A 882 0.85 8.87 -46.02
N GLU A 883 1.91 9.68 -45.98
CA GLU A 883 3.29 9.18 -45.98
C GLU A 883 3.66 8.48 -44.65
N CYS A 884 3.09 8.90 -43.52
CA CYS A 884 3.24 8.19 -42.25
C CYS A 884 2.63 6.80 -42.31
N TYR A 885 1.35 6.69 -42.70
CA TYR A 885 0.67 5.40 -42.83
C TYR A 885 1.42 4.46 -43.79
N LYS A 886 1.91 4.98 -44.91
CA LYS A 886 2.73 4.23 -45.87
C LYS A 886 4.06 3.74 -45.28
N ALA A 887 4.77 4.58 -44.52
CA ALA A 887 6.03 4.21 -43.88
C ALA A 887 5.82 3.19 -42.74
N VAL A 888 4.76 3.37 -41.95
CA VAL A 888 4.32 2.43 -40.91
C VAL A 888 3.92 1.08 -41.50
N LYS A 889 3.16 1.06 -42.60
CA LYS A 889 2.73 -0.15 -43.29
C LYS A 889 3.91 -0.97 -43.84
N ALA A 890 5.03 -0.32 -44.15
CA ALA A 890 6.26 -1.00 -44.58
C ALA A 890 6.96 -1.80 -43.47
N LEU A 891 6.53 -1.67 -42.19
CA LEU A 891 7.03 -2.49 -41.07
C LEU A 891 6.53 -3.96 -41.09
N PHE A 892 5.59 -4.29 -41.97
CA PHE A 892 4.90 -5.58 -42.03
C PHE A 892 5.15 -6.28 -43.37
N ASP A 893 5.66 -7.52 -43.37
CA ASP A 893 5.75 -8.30 -44.61
C ASP A 893 4.44 -9.06 -44.87
N PHE A 894 3.52 -8.40 -45.59
CA PHE A 894 2.29 -9.01 -46.09
C PHE A 894 2.49 -9.98 -47.26
N ASN A 895 3.70 -10.04 -47.85
CA ASN A 895 4.03 -10.93 -48.97
C ASN A 895 4.83 -12.17 -48.54
N ALA A 896 5.15 -12.30 -47.26
CA ALA A 896 5.78 -13.47 -46.67
C ALA A 896 5.06 -14.76 -47.06
N THR A 897 5.82 -15.84 -47.23
CA THR A 897 5.24 -17.16 -47.53
C THR A 897 4.34 -17.60 -46.37
N CYS A 898 3.04 -17.74 -46.63
CA CYS A 898 2.07 -18.21 -45.67
C CYS A 898 2.01 -19.76 -45.68
N PRO A 899 2.58 -20.47 -44.69
CA PRO A 899 2.70 -21.93 -44.74
C PRO A 899 1.37 -22.62 -44.41
N VAL A 900 0.56 -21.98 -43.56
CA VAL A 900 -0.78 -22.42 -43.17
C VAL A 900 -1.72 -21.20 -43.32
N PRO A 901 -2.59 -21.17 -44.34
CA PRO A 901 -3.53 -20.07 -44.53
C PRO A 901 -4.76 -20.18 -43.62
N PRO A 902 -5.40 -19.05 -43.25
CA PRO A 902 -5.00 -17.67 -43.53
C PRO A 902 -3.83 -17.17 -42.66
N CYS A 903 -3.06 -16.22 -43.18
CA CYS A 903 -2.01 -15.51 -42.44
C CYS A 903 -2.29 -14.00 -42.40
N SER A 904 -1.76 -13.33 -41.37
CA SER A 904 -1.80 -11.87 -41.24
C SER A 904 -0.61 -11.21 -41.95
N PHE A 905 0.58 -11.32 -41.36
CA PHE A 905 1.87 -10.84 -41.89
C PHE A 905 3.02 -11.76 -41.40
N ASN A 906 4.21 -11.62 -42.01
CA ASN A 906 5.41 -12.42 -41.74
C ASN A 906 5.19 -13.94 -41.83
N GLY A 907 4.17 -14.39 -42.55
CA GLY A 907 3.79 -15.80 -42.69
C GLY A 907 3.13 -16.41 -41.44
N ALA A 908 2.78 -15.60 -40.43
CA ALA A 908 2.11 -16.08 -39.23
C ALA A 908 0.63 -16.42 -39.50
N TYR A 909 0.21 -17.65 -39.19
CA TYR A 909 -1.20 -18.04 -39.24
C TYR A 909 -2.02 -17.13 -38.32
N THR A 910 -3.13 -16.61 -38.84
CA THR A 910 -4.06 -15.76 -38.08
C THR A 910 -5.45 -15.94 -38.69
N PRO A 911 -6.40 -16.58 -37.97
CA PRO A 911 -7.77 -16.69 -38.44
C PRO A 911 -8.42 -15.30 -38.49
N LEU A 912 -9.50 -15.15 -39.26
CA LEU A 912 -10.23 -13.89 -39.30
C LEU A 912 -10.83 -13.58 -37.90
N PRO A 913 -10.76 -12.32 -37.42
CA PRO A 913 -11.40 -11.92 -36.18
C PRO A 913 -12.90 -12.24 -36.19
N HIS A 914 -13.36 -12.90 -35.14
CA HIS A 914 -14.73 -13.38 -34.96
C HIS A 914 -15.22 -13.05 -33.55
N GLY A 915 -16.42 -12.46 -33.47
CA GLY A 915 -16.97 -11.90 -32.23
C GLY A 915 -16.42 -10.50 -31.92
N SER A 916 -16.89 -9.94 -30.80
CA SER A 916 -16.47 -8.65 -30.25
C SER A 916 -15.08 -8.75 -29.61
N PHE A 917 -14.31 -7.66 -29.57
CA PHE A 917 -12.96 -7.62 -28.98
C PHE A 917 -12.82 -6.51 -27.94
N LYS A 918 -11.88 -6.68 -26.99
CA LYS A 918 -11.38 -5.61 -26.14
C LYS A 918 -9.92 -5.28 -26.48
N GLY A 919 -9.61 -4.00 -26.66
CA GLY A 919 -8.28 -3.48 -26.94
C GLY A 919 -7.70 -2.73 -25.74
N ILE A 920 -6.62 -3.25 -25.17
CA ILE A 920 -6.04 -2.79 -23.90
C ILE A 920 -4.65 -2.16 -24.07
N SER A 921 -4.04 -1.73 -22.96
CA SER A 921 -2.68 -1.17 -22.93
C SER A 921 -2.54 -0.01 -23.93
N ASN A 922 -1.51 0.00 -24.79
CA ASN A 922 -1.32 1.10 -25.74
C ASN A 922 -2.42 1.21 -26.82
N TYR A 923 -3.30 0.22 -27.01
CA TYR A 923 -4.52 0.44 -27.80
C TYR A 923 -5.40 1.48 -27.10
N ALA A 924 -5.83 1.21 -25.87
CA ALA A 924 -6.67 2.11 -25.07
C ALA A 924 -6.04 3.50 -24.85
N TYR A 925 -4.77 3.55 -24.41
CA TYR A 925 -4.09 4.82 -24.18
C TYR A 925 -3.94 5.67 -25.44
N THR A 926 -3.77 5.04 -26.62
CA THR A 926 -3.67 5.78 -27.89
C THR A 926 -5.04 6.31 -28.34
N MET A 927 -6.11 5.52 -28.22
CA MET A 927 -7.47 5.99 -28.56
C MET A 927 -7.88 7.19 -27.70
N ALA A 928 -7.71 7.09 -26.38
CA ALA A 928 -7.97 8.20 -25.47
C ALA A 928 -7.05 9.41 -25.76
N GLY A 929 -5.77 9.16 -26.04
CA GLY A 929 -4.76 10.19 -26.35
C GLY A 929 -5.04 11.00 -27.63
N ILE A 930 -5.73 10.41 -28.61
CA ILE A 930 -6.19 11.11 -29.82
C ILE A 930 -7.64 11.64 -29.71
N GLY A 931 -8.28 11.49 -28.55
CA GLY A 931 -9.59 12.07 -28.24
C GLY A 931 -10.80 11.23 -28.65
N LEU A 932 -10.64 9.92 -28.83
CA LEU A 932 -11.75 9.01 -29.14
C LEU A 932 -12.45 8.48 -27.89
N THR A 933 -13.69 8.02 -28.09
CA THR A 933 -14.45 7.23 -27.10
C THR A 933 -13.96 5.78 -27.06
N THR A 934 -14.50 4.99 -26.12
CA THR A 934 -14.14 3.57 -25.95
C THR A 934 -14.62 2.69 -27.12
N THR A 935 -15.68 3.06 -27.84
CA THR A 935 -16.21 2.28 -28.98
C THR A 935 -16.35 3.17 -30.23
N PRO A 936 -15.22 3.60 -30.85
CA PRO A 936 -15.26 4.46 -32.03
C PRO A 936 -15.64 3.67 -33.28
N THR A 937 -16.25 4.33 -34.26
CA THR A 937 -16.40 3.78 -35.63
C THR A 937 -15.08 3.80 -36.39
N ILE A 938 -14.98 3.03 -37.48
CA ILE A 938 -13.81 3.04 -38.38
C ILE A 938 -13.53 4.45 -38.92
N ASP A 939 -14.56 5.18 -39.32
CA ASP A 939 -14.43 6.54 -39.86
C ASP A 939 -13.97 7.54 -38.79
N GLU A 940 -14.49 7.46 -37.56
CA GLU A 940 -14.02 8.30 -36.44
C GLU A 940 -12.56 8.00 -36.10
N PHE A 941 -12.19 6.72 -36.00
CA PHE A 941 -10.80 6.32 -35.70
C PHE A 941 -9.81 6.79 -36.78
N ASN A 942 -10.14 6.58 -38.06
CA ASN A 942 -9.32 7.05 -39.18
C ASN A 942 -9.20 8.58 -39.20
N SER A 943 -10.31 9.30 -39.01
CA SER A 943 -10.34 10.77 -39.03
C SER A 943 -9.53 11.37 -37.88
N ALA A 944 -9.73 10.88 -36.65
CA ALA A 944 -8.97 11.33 -35.48
C ALA A 944 -7.47 11.02 -35.60
N THR A 945 -7.12 9.86 -36.17
CA THR A 945 -5.73 9.48 -36.47
C THR A 945 -5.08 10.47 -37.45
N ASP A 946 -5.74 10.76 -38.57
CA ASP A 946 -5.22 11.67 -39.59
C ASP A 946 -5.17 13.13 -39.09
N ASP A 947 -6.17 13.57 -38.31
CA ASP A 947 -6.22 14.92 -37.71
C ASP A 947 -5.20 15.11 -36.59
N TYR A 948 -4.86 14.06 -35.83
CA TYR A 948 -3.79 14.13 -34.84
C TYR A 948 -2.43 14.22 -35.51
N CYS A 949 -2.18 13.45 -36.56
CA CYS A 949 -0.94 13.50 -37.34
C CYS A 949 -0.69 14.86 -38.02
N ARG A 950 -1.76 15.58 -38.41
CA ARG A 950 -1.67 16.92 -38.99
C ARG A 950 -1.30 18.04 -37.98
N LYS A 951 -1.30 17.76 -36.67
CA LYS A 951 -0.95 18.77 -35.64
C LYS A 951 0.52 19.19 -35.75
N THR A 952 0.76 20.48 -35.58
CA THR A 952 2.10 21.05 -35.46
C THR A 952 2.67 20.81 -34.06
N TYR A 953 3.99 20.92 -33.92
CA TYR A 953 4.64 20.77 -32.61
C TYR A 953 4.14 21.80 -31.59
N GLU A 954 3.86 23.04 -32.01
CA GLU A 954 3.31 24.07 -31.12
C GLU A 954 1.90 23.73 -30.61
N GLU A 955 1.06 23.11 -31.45
CA GLU A 955 -0.25 22.60 -31.02
C GLU A 955 -0.15 21.40 -30.07
N LEU A 956 0.89 20.57 -30.20
CA LEU A 956 1.16 19.46 -29.27
C LEU A 956 1.79 19.93 -27.95
N LYS A 957 2.60 21.01 -27.94
CA LYS A 957 3.16 21.57 -26.71
C LYS A 957 2.07 21.98 -25.72
N VAL A 958 1.03 22.67 -26.20
CA VAL A 958 -0.07 23.18 -25.36
C VAL A 958 -1.03 22.10 -24.85
N LEU A 959 -0.90 20.86 -25.29
CA LEU A 959 -1.62 19.73 -24.71
C LEU A 959 -1.04 19.40 -23.32
N PRO A 960 -1.87 19.04 -22.31
CA PRO A 960 -1.42 18.71 -20.95
C PRO A 960 -0.18 17.82 -20.89
N ASP A 961 0.82 18.20 -20.08
CA ASP A 961 2.09 17.47 -19.98
C ASP A 961 1.94 16.04 -19.44
N LYS A 962 0.88 15.77 -18.68
CA LYS A 962 0.48 14.41 -18.25
C LYS A 962 0.18 13.43 -19.40
N MET A 963 -0.03 13.92 -20.64
CA MET A 963 -0.03 13.04 -21.82
C MET A 963 1.41 12.65 -22.19
N LYS A 964 1.97 11.69 -21.42
CA LYS A 964 3.33 11.13 -21.56
C LYS A 964 3.75 10.82 -23.00
N TYR A 965 2.80 10.44 -23.85
CA TYR A 965 3.03 10.03 -25.25
C TYR A 965 2.49 11.01 -26.30
N LYS A 966 2.22 12.29 -25.96
CA LYS A 966 1.63 13.28 -26.88
C LYS A 966 2.39 13.48 -28.20
N LEU A 967 3.71 13.27 -28.22
CA LEU A 967 4.53 13.34 -29.43
C LEU A 967 4.57 12.03 -30.24
N ALA A 968 4.21 10.89 -29.62
CA ALA A 968 4.22 9.57 -30.25
C ALA A 968 2.83 9.13 -30.76
N PHE A 969 1.74 9.78 -30.34
CA PHE A 969 0.39 9.32 -30.69
C PHE A 969 0.09 9.28 -32.20
N CYS A 970 0.65 10.16 -33.03
CA CYS A 970 0.51 10.04 -34.50
C CYS A 970 1.11 8.73 -35.03
N PHE A 971 2.34 8.40 -34.63
CA PHE A 971 2.94 7.11 -34.99
C PHE A 971 2.10 5.94 -34.46
N ARG A 972 1.73 5.97 -33.17
CA ARG A 972 1.04 4.86 -32.51
C ARG A 972 -0.36 4.60 -33.09
N SER A 973 -1.13 5.65 -33.42
CA SER A 973 -2.44 5.51 -34.03
C SER A 973 -2.35 4.96 -35.45
N MET A 974 -1.38 5.41 -36.25
CA MET A 974 -1.10 4.84 -37.57
C MET A 974 -0.61 3.39 -37.51
N PHE A 975 0.19 3.04 -36.50
CA PHE A 975 0.62 1.66 -36.27
C PHE A 975 -0.54 0.74 -35.88
N ILE A 976 -1.44 1.22 -35.02
CA ILE A 976 -2.70 0.55 -34.70
C ILE A 976 -3.59 0.41 -35.96
N ARG A 977 -3.66 1.44 -36.82
CA ARG A 977 -4.41 1.40 -38.09
C ARG A 977 -3.94 0.28 -38.99
N SER A 978 -2.62 0.11 -39.17
CA SER A 978 -2.08 -1.04 -39.93
C SER A 978 -2.27 -2.37 -39.18
N LEU A 979 -2.14 -2.43 -37.85
CA LEU A 979 -2.43 -3.67 -37.11
C LEU A 979 -3.88 -4.14 -37.31
N LEU A 980 -4.86 -3.26 -37.12
CA LEU A 980 -6.27 -3.64 -37.18
C LEU A 980 -6.71 -3.94 -38.63
N PHE A 981 -6.46 -3.03 -39.57
CA PHE A 981 -7.02 -3.14 -40.92
C PHE A 981 -6.11 -3.92 -41.89
N ASP A 982 -4.80 -3.70 -41.86
CA ASP A 982 -3.89 -4.37 -42.79
C ASP A 982 -3.45 -5.76 -42.31
N ALA A 983 -3.14 -5.93 -41.02
CA ALA A 983 -2.68 -7.21 -40.49
C ALA A 983 -3.84 -8.12 -40.08
N TYR A 984 -4.68 -7.70 -39.14
CA TYR A 984 -5.76 -8.51 -38.57
C TYR A 984 -7.03 -8.53 -39.43
N LYS A 985 -7.11 -7.70 -40.48
CA LYS A 985 -8.22 -7.66 -41.46
C LYS A 985 -9.58 -7.29 -40.85
N PHE A 986 -9.60 -6.50 -39.78
CA PHE A 986 -10.83 -5.85 -39.33
C PHE A 986 -11.40 -4.97 -40.44
N ASN A 987 -12.73 -4.91 -40.52
CA ASN A 987 -13.49 -4.18 -41.52
C ASN A 987 -14.93 -3.96 -41.03
N GLU A 988 -15.75 -3.21 -41.77
CA GLU A 988 -17.15 -2.89 -41.42
C GLU A 988 -18.03 -4.09 -40.99
N ALA A 989 -17.72 -5.32 -41.44
CA ALA A 989 -18.50 -6.51 -41.08
C ALA A 989 -18.09 -7.19 -39.77
N ASN A 990 -16.91 -6.89 -39.22
CA ASN A 990 -16.40 -7.46 -37.97
C ASN A 990 -15.72 -6.45 -37.03
N TRP A 991 -15.90 -5.15 -37.28
CA TRP A 991 -15.50 -4.08 -36.37
C TRP A 991 -16.48 -3.98 -35.20
N ASP A 992 -16.11 -4.61 -34.10
CA ASP A 992 -16.77 -4.52 -32.81
C ASP A 992 -15.68 -4.60 -31.74
N ILE A 993 -15.05 -3.45 -31.45
CA ILE A 993 -13.89 -3.35 -30.56
C ILE A 993 -14.15 -2.27 -29.51
N GLU A 994 -14.02 -2.65 -28.24
CA GLU A 994 -14.06 -1.76 -27.08
C GLU A 994 -12.63 -1.50 -26.58
N PHE A 995 -12.23 -0.23 -26.49
CA PHE A 995 -10.92 0.20 -26.03
C PHE A 995 -11.04 0.75 -24.60
N ALA A 996 -10.43 0.07 -23.63
CA ALA A 996 -10.48 0.44 -22.22
C ALA A 996 -9.15 0.07 -21.53
N SER A 997 -8.68 0.93 -20.63
CA SER A 997 -7.52 0.69 -19.75
C SER A 997 -7.92 0.28 -18.33
N GLU A 998 -9.20 0.44 -17.98
CA GLU A 998 -9.74 0.15 -16.65
C GLU A 998 -11.22 -0.26 -16.83
N VAL A 999 -11.71 -1.18 -16.00
CA VAL A 999 -13.14 -1.54 -15.95
C VAL A 999 -13.52 -1.75 -14.49
N ASN A 1000 -14.55 -1.04 -14.01
CA ASN A 1000 -15.06 -1.13 -12.63
C ASN A 1000 -13.98 -0.95 -11.54
N GLY A 1001 -13.07 0.02 -11.68
CA GLY A 1001 -12.00 0.28 -10.71
C GLY A 1001 -10.79 -0.66 -10.79
N MET A 1002 -10.84 -1.71 -11.62
CA MET A 1002 -9.72 -2.65 -11.82
C MET A 1002 -8.88 -2.27 -13.04
N ASP A 1003 -7.55 -2.31 -12.89
CA ASP A 1003 -6.62 -2.09 -13.99
C ASP A 1003 -6.77 -3.22 -15.02
N PHE A 1004 -6.93 -2.85 -16.29
CA PHE A 1004 -7.26 -3.80 -17.35
C PHE A 1004 -5.99 -4.28 -18.07
N GLY A 1005 -5.14 -4.98 -17.35
CA GLY A 1005 -3.92 -5.63 -17.85
C GLY A 1005 -3.99 -7.17 -17.89
N TRP A 1006 -2.90 -7.81 -18.31
CA TRP A 1006 -2.77 -9.29 -18.27
C TRP A 1006 -2.56 -9.81 -16.84
N ALA A 1007 -2.08 -8.99 -15.90
CA ALA A 1007 -1.83 -9.37 -14.51
C ALA A 1007 -3.07 -9.97 -13.81
N LEU A 1008 -4.25 -9.38 -14.00
CA LEU A 1008 -5.53 -9.89 -13.47
C LEU A 1008 -5.84 -11.30 -13.99
N GLY A 1009 -5.77 -11.50 -15.30
CA GLY A 1009 -6.00 -12.81 -15.92
C GLY A 1009 -4.94 -13.85 -15.56
N PHE A 1010 -3.71 -13.43 -15.27
CA PHE A 1010 -2.70 -14.29 -14.67
C PHE A 1010 -3.08 -14.70 -13.24
N ALA A 1011 -3.49 -13.76 -12.39
CA ALA A 1011 -3.93 -14.03 -11.01
C ALA A 1011 -5.11 -15.02 -10.98
N ILE A 1012 -6.17 -14.75 -11.77
CA ILE A 1012 -7.33 -15.64 -11.91
C ILE A 1012 -6.91 -17.06 -12.30
N ASN A 1013 -6.02 -17.20 -13.29
CA ASN A 1013 -5.51 -18.51 -13.73
C ASN A 1013 -4.62 -19.18 -12.66
N ALA A 1014 -3.86 -18.39 -11.90
CA ALA A 1014 -3.00 -18.86 -10.82
C ALA A 1014 -3.79 -19.38 -9.60
N THR A 1015 -5.00 -18.87 -9.33
CA THR A 1015 -5.88 -19.44 -8.29
C THR A 1015 -6.15 -20.94 -8.50
N GLY A 1016 -6.24 -21.39 -9.76
CA GLY A 1016 -6.40 -22.80 -10.12
C GLY A 1016 -5.13 -23.66 -9.96
N TRP A 1017 -4.02 -23.08 -9.53
CA TRP A 1017 -2.75 -23.77 -9.22
C TRP A 1017 -2.50 -23.90 -7.72
N ILE A 1018 -3.23 -23.16 -6.89
CA ILE A 1018 -3.16 -23.18 -5.44
C ILE A 1018 -3.98 -24.39 -4.95
N PRO A 1019 -3.43 -25.27 -4.09
CA PRO A 1019 -4.21 -26.36 -3.50
C PRO A 1019 -5.33 -25.82 -2.60
N GLU A 1020 -6.48 -26.49 -2.53
CA GLU A 1020 -7.57 -26.21 -1.55
C GLU A 1020 -7.18 -26.57 -0.09
N GLU A 1021 -5.94 -26.30 0.32
CA GLU A 1021 -5.44 -26.49 1.68
C GLU A 1021 -5.48 -25.17 2.46
N VAL A 1022 -6.67 -24.86 2.99
CA VAL A 1022 -6.92 -23.66 3.79
C VAL A 1022 -5.91 -23.56 4.95
N SER A 1023 -5.14 -22.48 5.00
CA SER A 1023 -4.21 -22.25 6.11
C SER A 1023 -5.00 -21.93 7.39
N CYS A 1024 -4.97 -22.88 8.33
CA CYS A 1024 -5.77 -22.84 9.55
C CYS A 1024 -4.87 -22.92 10.78
N VAL A 1025 -5.08 -21.99 11.73
CA VAL A 1025 -4.41 -22.01 13.03
C VAL A 1025 -5.39 -22.48 14.11
N GLY A 1026 -5.24 -23.72 14.61
CA GLY A 1026 -5.97 -24.18 15.79
C GLY A 1026 -6.42 -25.66 15.78
N LEU A 1027 -7.37 -26.00 16.65
CA LEU A 1027 -8.02 -27.32 16.72
C LEU A 1027 -9.41 -27.29 16.04
N ALA A 1028 -9.61 -28.13 15.01
CA ALA A 1028 -10.87 -28.17 14.26
C ALA A 1028 -12.10 -28.31 15.16
N PRO A 1029 -13.26 -27.66 14.89
CA PRO A 1029 -14.39 -27.58 15.84
C PRO A 1029 -14.90 -28.93 16.36
N ALA A 1030 -14.89 -29.97 15.52
CA ALA A 1030 -15.25 -31.33 15.91
C ALA A 1030 -14.21 -31.97 16.86
N THR A 1031 -12.92 -31.67 16.69
CA THR A 1031 -11.84 -32.13 17.59
C THR A 1031 -11.82 -31.34 18.90
N PHE A 1032 -12.01 -30.02 18.85
CA PHE A 1032 -12.16 -29.18 20.05
C PHE A 1032 -13.35 -29.66 20.90
N THR A 1033 -14.53 -29.76 20.28
CA THR A 1033 -15.75 -30.28 20.94
C THR A 1033 -15.55 -31.71 21.43
N GLY A 1034 -14.92 -32.57 20.62
CA GLY A 1034 -14.60 -33.95 20.99
C GLY A 1034 -13.70 -34.02 22.22
N LEU A 1035 -12.64 -33.21 22.29
CA LEU A 1035 -11.72 -33.15 23.43
C LEU A 1035 -12.40 -32.58 24.68
N ILE A 1036 -13.19 -31.51 24.57
CA ILE A 1036 -14.00 -30.99 25.67
C ILE A 1036 -14.96 -32.07 26.20
N VAL A 1037 -15.65 -32.80 25.33
CA VAL A 1037 -16.54 -33.91 25.70
C VAL A 1037 -15.76 -35.06 26.35
N ILE A 1038 -14.59 -35.43 25.81
CA ILE A 1038 -13.72 -36.47 26.39
C ILE A 1038 -13.28 -36.07 27.80
N PHE A 1039 -12.77 -34.85 28.01
CA PHE A 1039 -12.35 -34.40 29.33
C PHE A 1039 -13.52 -34.20 30.31
N ALA A 1040 -14.71 -33.79 29.82
CA ALA A 1040 -15.93 -33.78 30.62
C ALA A 1040 -16.37 -35.20 31.04
N VAL A 1041 -16.30 -36.18 30.15
CA VAL A 1041 -16.56 -37.60 30.47
C VAL A 1041 -15.52 -38.14 31.45
N ILE A 1042 -14.24 -37.78 31.31
CA ILE A 1042 -13.18 -38.11 32.27
C ILE A 1042 -13.51 -37.52 33.66
N MET A 1043 -13.95 -36.26 33.75
CA MET A 1043 -14.40 -35.67 35.02
C MET A 1043 -15.62 -36.40 35.61
N LEU A 1044 -16.60 -36.78 34.78
CA LEU A 1044 -17.78 -37.55 35.22
C LEU A 1044 -17.40 -38.96 35.72
N VAL A 1045 -16.43 -39.63 35.07
CA VAL A 1045 -15.88 -40.93 35.50
C VAL A 1045 -15.09 -40.78 36.80
N GLY A 1046 -14.29 -39.71 36.94
CA GLY A 1046 -13.58 -39.38 38.19
C GLY A 1046 -14.56 -39.14 39.35
N PHE A 1047 -15.64 -38.39 39.09
CA PHE A 1047 -16.70 -38.13 40.05
C PHE A 1047 -17.48 -39.41 40.41
N ALA A 1048 -17.80 -40.26 39.43
CA ALA A 1048 -18.47 -41.54 39.66
C ALA A 1048 -17.58 -42.51 40.46
N ALA A 1049 -16.28 -42.60 40.14
CA ALA A 1049 -15.32 -43.39 40.89
C ALA A 1049 -15.15 -42.89 42.34
N PHE A 1050 -15.10 -41.58 42.53
CA PHE A 1050 -15.10 -40.94 43.84
C PHE A 1050 -16.38 -41.26 44.62
N ALA A 1051 -17.56 -41.06 44.02
CA ALA A 1051 -18.86 -41.35 44.63
C ALA A 1051 -19.05 -42.86 44.94
N LEU A 1052 -18.53 -43.76 44.10
CA LEU A 1052 -18.49 -45.20 44.36
C LEU A 1052 -17.50 -45.55 45.48
N GLY A 1053 -16.35 -44.87 45.55
CA GLY A 1053 -15.42 -44.95 46.68
C GLY A 1053 -16.09 -44.57 48.00
N VAL A 1054 -16.81 -43.43 48.03
CA VAL A 1054 -17.64 -43.00 49.17
C VAL A 1054 -18.70 -44.06 49.49
N ARG A 1055 -19.47 -44.53 48.50
CA ARG A 1055 -20.53 -45.52 48.69
C ARG A 1055 -20.04 -46.88 49.16
N HIS A 1056 -18.88 -47.35 48.69
CA HIS A 1056 -18.29 -48.62 49.12
C HIS A 1056 -17.60 -48.50 50.49
N ARG A 1057 -17.21 -47.30 50.91
CA ARG A 1057 -16.59 -47.04 52.21
C ARG A 1057 -17.62 -46.76 53.33
N PHE A 1058 -18.72 -46.09 53.01
CA PHE A 1058 -19.72 -45.60 53.97
C PHE A 1058 -21.14 -46.16 53.78
N GLY A 1059 -21.42 -46.87 52.67
CA GLY A 1059 -22.67 -47.59 52.46
C GLY A 1059 -22.69 -48.92 53.22
N GLY A 1060 -23.43 -48.97 54.33
CA GLY A 1060 -23.52 -50.17 55.18
C GLY A 1060 -24.12 -51.39 54.46
N LYS A 1061 -23.45 -52.55 54.58
CA LYS A 1061 -24.04 -53.84 54.17
C LYS A 1061 -25.21 -54.18 55.08
N ARG A 1062 -26.39 -54.40 54.50
CA ARG A 1062 -27.53 -54.98 55.23
C ARG A 1062 -27.16 -56.37 55.75
N SER A 1063 -27.54 -56.66 56.99
CA SER A 1063 -27.41 -57.99 57.59
C SER A 1063 -28.15 -59.05 56.75
N ALA A 1064 -27.56 -60.24 56.63
CA ALA A 1064 -28.27 -61.38 56.09
C ALA A 1064 -29.40 -61.78 57.06
N ARG A 1065 -30.61 -62.01 56.54
CA ARG A 1065 -31.66 -62.72 57.28
C ARG A 1065 -31.61 -64.20 56.88
N CYS A 1066 -31.67 -65.09 57.87
CA CYS A 1066 -31.91 -66.50 57.63
C CYS A 1066 -33.32 -66.70 57.03
N PRO A 1067 -33.53 -67.75 56.20
CA PRO A 1067 -34.86 -68.08 55.71
C PRO A 1067 -35.71 -68.68 56.84
N VAL A 1068 -36.98 -68.29 56.89
CA VAL A 1068 -38.04 -68.95 57.68
C VAL A 1068 -39.23 -69.16 56.75
N ASP A 1069 -39.99 -70.23 57.00
CA ASP A 1069 -40.85 -70.92 56.05
C ASP A 1069 -42.19 -70.21 55.74
N LYS A 1070 -42.91 -70.77 54.77
CA LYS A 1070 -44.18 -70.34 54.19
C LYS A 1070 -45.38 -70.49 55.13
N SER A 1071 -46.51 -69.95 54.66
CA SER A 1071 -47.91 -70.21 55.05
C SER A 1071 -48.51 -69.44 56.24
N TYR A 1072 -49.09 -68.26 55.96
CA TYR A 1072 -50.38 -67.83 56.55
C TYR A 1072 -51.06 -66.69 55.76
N GLN A 1073 -52.37 -66.83 55.54
CA GLN A 1073 -53.42 -65.82 55.25
C GLN A 1073 -54.60 -66.15 56.20
N PRO A 1074 -55.62 -65.30 56.49
CA PRO A 1074 -56.12 -64.08 55.83
C PRO A 1074 -56.06 -62.85 56.78
N ALA A 1075 -56.88 -61.78 56.81
CA ALA A 1075 -58.11 -61.32 56.09
C ALA A 1075 -58.21 -59.76 56.12
N PRO A 1076 -59.09 -59.11 55.32
CA PRO A 1076 -59.27 -57.65 55.33
C PRO A 1076 -60.55 -57.14 56.03
N GLN A 1077 -60.41 -56.06 56.80
CA GLN A 1077 -61.40 -55.07 57.30
C GLN A 1077 -60.62 -54.13 58.25
N GLY A 1078 -60.88 -52.84 58.44
CA GLY A 1078 -61.83 -51.88 57.86
C GLY A 1078 -61.61 -50.50 58.55
N ASP A 1079 -62.10 -49.42 57.94
CA ASP A 1079 -62.26 -48.03 58.41
C ASP A 1079 -61.59 -47.55 59.73
N ILE A 1080 -60.69 -46.56 59.62
CA ILE A 1080 -60.91 -45.11 59.93
C ILE A 1080 -59.66 -44.31 59.52
#